data_AF-A0A1V9G506-F1
#
_entry.id   AF-A0A1V9G506-F1
#
_cell.length_a   1.000
_cell.length_b   1.000
_cell.length_c   1.000
_cell.angle_alpha   90.00
_cell.angle_beta   90.00
_cell.angle_gamma   90.00
#
_symmetry.space_group_name_H-M   'P 1'
#
loop_
_entity.id
_entity.type
_entity.pdbx_description
1 polymer ?
#
loop_
_entity_poly.entity_id
_entity_poly.type
_entity_poly.pdbx_seq_one_letter_code
_entity_poly.pdbx_strand_id
1 'polypeptide(L)'
;MLFLLVACTTEKKDTLFSSLPSKITNIHFNNRVNETDSTHSFINEFGYMGGGVGIGDFNNDGLKDIYFTGNQVSSALYVNQGGNRFNDITAKAGCGTTGWATGVSIVDINNDGYDDIYVCVFGKNLLERAANLLFINQHDLTFKESAAEYGLADTSYSTQAAFFDYDKDGDLDMYLANYLLSAGNANTIYPRDSTGRSYANDKLYRNDGFIPAAGGGKGEARHPVFTDVTLAANIKEDGYGLGVVVSDLNNDNWPDIYVANDFLTNDVMWLNNRNGTFTNCIAKAVQHQSYSSMGADAADVNNDGWPDVVTLDMMPEHNERRKLTWSVMNYERYQAERSFGYEPEYMRNMLQLNNGIAAGGDTAIPFFSEIGQLAGIANTDWSWSVLMADFDNDGWKDMHITNGIGRDFINADFLEFSSTVMGRVSDLKQQRKLINDKLASLHHVALGNYLYRNNGNYTFTDVSAQAGVDEVSMSNGAAYADLDNDGDLDMVVNNINKEAYVLINNTNEKGKPVKQHSIRIELKGKGANHAAFGAKVKVYTGSQVQVQEQNPVRGYFSSVDTRLVFGLGQHTHIDSIVTIWPDDTWQVLREVAVDSLLVIDQQPAGAWPGYTTSNQPAVFSDITNAARMAYRHVESNYNDFAVQRLLPQKFSQLGPYIATADVNKDGLTDVFVGGAFNFSGRFFLQQKNGQFTGVSLTDSIKMEEDQDCIFFDANGDGYPDLLVTGGNIQFEDTSAYNKPRLYMNDGKGHFRLQANAIPANIRIIAGCVATGDYDGDGQADLFIGSRVTRHYPLSGRSYVLRNDKGVFTDVTAGVCKELVQPGMVTSAVWTDLDNDHQPDLVIAGEWMAIRFFKNERGRLREVTQAAGVAGVTGMWRSLAAADIDNDGDTDLVAGNLGSNCDYQVSDSTPMELYAADLDGNGSIDPIPFYYIKDKTGVKRLYPGINRRQFADQVPAIKKQFLHHADYAGATFDDIFRDQPKNDLRHYTCTETRSCWLENLGGGRFRLHVLPREAQFAPVNAILCDDLDGDGVTDLLLAGNEYQNEVMTGRYDASYGCFLKGIAHKNFMAVPPAQSGFVVRGDVKDMALVGGGKGRKMVIIAINNDSLKVMGVNSMK
;
A
#
# COMPACT_ATOMS: atom_id res chain seq x y z
N MET A 1 5.89 -70.60 -4.59
CA MET A 1 5.04 -69.40 -4.39
C MET A 1 5.71 -68.60 -3.28
N LEU A 2 6.41 -67.52 -3.61
CA LEU A 2 7.06 -66.61 -2.67
C LEU A 2 6.74 -65.20 -3.16
N PHE A 3 6.03 -64.43 -2.33
CA PHE A 3 5.63 -63.04 -2.60
C PHE A 3 6.75 -62.09 -2.18
N LEU A 4 7.13 -61.17 -3.07
CA LEU A 4 8.03 -60.05 -2.82
C LEU A 4 7.19 -58.77 -2.74
N LEU A 5 7.18 -58.15 -1.56
CA LEU A 5 6.67 -56.81 -1.32
C LEU A 5 7.76 -55.81 -1.74
N VAL A 6 7.49 -55.00 -2.76
CA VAL A 6 8.28 -53.81 -3.10
C VAL A 6 7.61 -52.63 -2.41
N ALA A 7 8.29 -52.06 -1.42
CA ALA A 7 7.91 -50.79 -0.82
C ALA A 7 8.34 -49.66 -1.78
N CYS A 8 7.39 -48.82 -2.19
CA CYS A 8 7.68 -47.54 -2.83
C CYS A 8 8.25 -46.58 -1.78
N THR A 9 9.54 -46.27 -1.85
CA THR A 9 10.11 -45.08 -1.20
C THR A 9 9.89 -43.89 -2.12
N THR A 10 8.97 -43.00 -1.76
CA THR A 10 8.87 -41.65 -2.33
C THR A 10 10.14 -40.88 -1.98
N GLU A 11 10.84 -40.32 -2.97
CA GLU A 11 11.93 -39.36 -2.74
C GLU A 11 11.42 -38.23 -1.85
N LYS A 12 12.10 -38.00 -0.71
CA LYS A 12 11.88 -36.79 0.09
C LYS A 12 12.31 -35.60 -0.77
N LYS A 13 11.39 -34.69 -1.05
CA LYS A 13 11.74 -33.37 -1.58
C LYS A 13 12.54 -32.61 -0.51
N ASP A 14 13.59 -31.93 -0.94
CA ASP A 14 14.38 -31.02 -0.10
C ASP A 14 13.57 -29.70 -0.02
N THR A 15 12.93 -29.45 1.12
CA THR A 15 12.05 -28.28 1.37
C THR A 15 12.59 -27.47 2.55
N LEU A 16 12.30 -26.16 2.59
CA LEU A 16 12.73 -25.29 3.70
C LEU A 16 12.19 -25.80 5.04
N PHE A 17 10.90 -26.13 5.09
CA PHE A 17 10.25 -26.69 6.27
C PHE A 17 9.89 -28.16 6.09
N SER A 18 9.92 -28.87 7.21
CA SER A 18 9.44 -30.23 7.38
C SER A 18 8.27 -30.22 8.37
N SER A 19 7.06 -30.50 7.88
CA SER A 19 5.88 -30.68 8.75
C SER A 19 5.99 -31.97 9.56
N LEU A 20 6.03 -31.84 10.88
CA LEU A 20 6.11 -32.98 11.79
C LEU A 20 4.70 -33.41 12.23
N PRO A 21 4.32 -34.69 12.00
CA PRO A 21 3.04 -35.19 12.45
C PRO A 21 2.99 -35.31 13.98
N SER A 22 1.80 -35.16 14.56
CA SER A 22 1.52 -35.27 15.99
C SER A 22 2.03 -36.56 16.65
N LYS A 23 2.07 -37.68 15.93
CA LYS A 23 2.66 -38.94 16.43
C LYS A 23 4.17 -38.85 16.75
N ILE A 24 4.87 -37.85 16.20
CA ILE A 24 6.28 -37.57 16.45
C ILE A 24 6.38 -36.50 17.55
N THR A 25 5.69 -35.38 17.36
CA THR A 25 5.77 -34.21 18.26
C THR A 25 5.04 -34.41 19.58
N ASN A 26 4.06 -35.31 19.62
CA ASN A 26 3.07 -35.47 20.69
C ASN A 26 2.20 -34.23 20.93
N ILE A 27 2.13 -33.32 19.95
CA ILE A 27 1.18 -32.20 19.92
C ILE A 27 -0.09 -32.65 19.20
N HIS A 28 -1.17 -32.86 19.96
CA HIS A 28 -2.47 -33.31 19.46
C HIS A 28 -3.54 -32.22 19.52
N PHE A 29 -3.13 -30.97 19.75
CA PHE A 29 -4.04 -29.84 19.84
C PHE A 29 -4.81 -29.66 18.52
N ASN A 30 -6.14 -29.54 18.63
CA ASN A 30 -7.04 -29.33 17.50
C ASN A 30 -8.14 -28.38 17.97
N ASN A 31 -8.19 -27.18 17.40
CA ASN A 31 -9.23 -26.20 17.71
C ASN A 31 -10.54 -26.60 17.01
N ARG A 32 -11.25 -27.55 17.63
CA ARG A 32 -12.48 -28.11 17.06
C ARG A 32 -13.63 -27.14 17.26
N VAL A 33 -14.24 -26.73 16.15
CA VAL A 33 -15.45 -25.90 16.11
C VAL A 33 -16.59 -26.73 15.51
N ASN A 34 -17.65 -26.95 16.29
CA ASN A 34 -18.83 -27.67 15.87
C ASN A 34 -19.97 -26.72 15.46
N GLU A 35 -20.34 -26.77 14.19
CA GLU A 35 -21.37 -25.92 13.58
C GLU A 35 -22.81 -26.29 13.99
N THR A 36 -23.02 -27.47 14.60
CA THR A 36 -24.35 -28.03 14.88
C THR A 36 -24.83 -27.85 16.33
N ASP A 37 -24.21 -26.95 17.11
CA ASP A 37 -24.64 -26.72 18.49
C ASP A 37 -26.12 -26.27 18.55
N SER A 38 -26.75 -26.63 19.67
CA SER A 38 -28.15 -26.46 20.06
C SER A 38 -28.75 -25.07 19.85
N THR A 39 -27.92 -24.04 19.66
CA THR A 39 -28.34 -22.64 19.45
C THR A 39 -28.33 -22.21 17.98
N HIS A 40 -27.67 -22.92 17.07
CA HIS A 40 -27.42 -22.54 15.66
C HIS A 40 -26.84 -21.12 15.49
N SER A 41 -26.28 -20.53 16.56
CA SER A 41 -25.75 -19.15 16.59
C SER A 41 -24.34 -19.04 15.99
N PHE A 42 -23.73 -20.17 15.63
CA PHE A 42 -22.32 -20.30 15.23
C PHE A 42 -22.09 -20.31 13.71
N ILE A 43 -23.15 -20.47 12.91
CA ILE A 43 -23.08 -20.38 11.45
C ILE A 43 -23.20 -18.89 11.07
N ASN A 44 -22.23 -18.09 11.50
CA ASN A 44 -22.07 -16.68 11.12
C ASN A 44 -20.56 -16.33 11.03
N GLU A 45 -20.25 -15.07 10.70
CA GLU A 45 -18.89 -14.60 10.47
C GLU A 45 -17.94 -14.74 11.68
N PHE A 46 -18.46 -14.65 12.91
CA PHE A 46 -17.67 -14.68 14.14
C PHE A 46 -17.23 -16.09 14.58
N GLY A 47 -17.90 -17.14 14.09
CA GLY A 47 -17.66 -18.52 14.51
C GLY A 47 -16.31 -19.10 14.05
N TYR A 48 -15.59 -18.40 13.15
CA TYR A 48 -14.36 -18.89 12.53
C TYR A 48 -13.15 -17.96 12.72
N MET A 49 -13.20 -17.07 13.72
CA MET A 49 -12.07 -16.17 14.05
C MET A 49 -10.81 -16.93 14.52
N GLY A 50 -10.94 -18.19 14.94
CA GLY A 50 -9.82 -19.05 15.30
C GLY A 50 -9.15 -18.72 16.64
N GLY A 51 -8.00 -19.34 16.89
CA GLY A 51 -7.19 -19.17 18.09
C GLY A 51 -5.73 -18.87 17.76
N GLY A 52 -5.01 -18.36 18.75
CA GLY A 52 -3.60 -17.97 18.73
C GLY A 52 -2.62 -19.06 19.15
N VAL A 53 -1.34 -18.70 19.10
CA VAL A 53 -0.19 -19.47 19.59
C VAL A 53 0.71 -18.55 20.42
N GLY A 54 1.11 -18.99 21.61
CA GLY A 54 2.08 -18.30 22.47
C GLY A 54 3.32 -19.17 22.67
N ILE A 55 4.50 -18.56 22.55
CA ILE A 55 5.80 -19.22 22.76
C ILE A 55 6.47 -18.65 24.02
N GLY A 56 6.96 -19.52 24.90
CA GLY A 56 7.68 -19.15 26.13
C GLY A 56 8.66 -20.24 26.59
N ASP A 57 9.42 -19.98 27.64
CA ASP A 57 10.24 -20.96 28.35
C ASP A 57 9.72 -21.08 29.80
N PHE A 58 8.65 -21.86 30.00
CA PHE A 58 7.90 -21.84 31.26
C PHE A 58 8.62 -22.56 32.41
N ASN A 59 9.68 -23.31 32.13
CA ASN A 59 10.51 -24.01 33.11
C ASN A 59 11.98 -23.57 33.12
N ASN A 60 12.35 -22.56 32.33
CA ASN A 60 13.72 -22.04 32.21
C ASN A 60 14.76 -23.12 31.86
N ASP A 61 14.40 -24.06 30.98
CA ASP A 61 15.32 -25.12 30.54
C ASP A 61 16.04 -24.80 29.21
N GLY A 62 15.71 -23.65 28.60
CA GLY A 62 16.29 -23.17 27.35
C GLY A 62 15.63 -23.76 26.10
N LEU A 63 14.59 -24.57 26.24
CA LEU A 63 13.75 -25.05 25.15
C LEU A 63 12.43 -24.28 25.13
N LYS A 64 11.95 -23.96 23.94
CA LYS A 64 10.71 -23.19 23.79
C LYS A 64 9.50 -24.09 23.82
N ASP A 65 8.58 -23.75 24.70
CA ASP A 65 7.29 -24.36 24.97
C ASP A 65 6.18 -23.65 24.18
N ILE A 66 5.03 -24.31 24.07
CA ILE A 66 3.92 -23.86 23.22
C ILE A 66 2.63 -23.83 24.02
N TYR A 67 1.94 -22.69 23.99
CA TYR A 67 0.57 -22.54 24.47
C TYR A 67 -0.39 -22.24 23.31
N PHE A 68 -1.48 -23.00 23.21
CA PHE A 68 -2.53 -22.78 22.22
C PHE A 68 -3.79 -22.25 22.88
N THR A 69 -4.48 -21.29 22.24
CA THR A 69 -5.84 -20.93 22.63
C THR A 69 -6.88 -21.73 21.84
N GLY A 70 -7.97 -22.10 22.53
CA GLY A 70 -9.09 -22.86 21.97
C GLY A 70 -10.41 -22.09 22.03
N ASN A 71 -11.25 -22.24 21.01
CA ASN A 71 -12.54 -21.56 20.93
C ASN A 71 -13.66 -22.36 21.64
N GLN A 72 -13.97 -23.56 21.15
CA GLN A 72 -14.94 -24.48 21.77
C GLN A 72 -14.27 -25.63 22.53
N VAL A 73 -12.94 -25.59 22.64
CA VAL A 73 -12.10 -26.54 23.36
C VAL A 73 -11.25 -25.77 24.36
N SER A 74 -10.72 -26.47 25.37
CA SER A 74 -9.75 -25.85 26.29
C SER A 74 -8.49 -25.45 25.53
N SER A 75 -7.93 -24.29 25.88
CA SER A 75 -6.54 -23.95 25.64
C SER A 75 -5.61 -25.01 26.24
N ALA A 76 -4.38 -25.13 25.72
CA ALA A 76 -3.45 -26.20 26.08
C ALA A 76 -1.99 -25.75 26.14
N LEU A 77 -1.24 -26.27 27.12
CA LEU A 77 0.19 -26.03 27.32
C LEU A 77 1.01 -27.31 27.04
N TYR A 78 1.99 -27.17 26.15
CA TYR A 78 2.91 -28.21 25.72
C TYR A 78 4.35 -27.84 26.08
N VAL A 79 4.99 -28.64 26.94
CA VAL A 79 6.40 -28.42 27.33
C VAL A 79 7.33 -29.23 26.44
N ASN A 80 8.30 -28.56 25.83
CA ASN A 80 9.32 -29.14 24.97
C ASN A 80 10.24 -30.05 25.78
N GLN A 81 10.52 -31.24 25.25
CA GLN A 81 11.38 -32.26 25.86
C GLN A 81 12.70 -32.42 25.10
N GLY A 82 12.92 -31.59 24.08
CA GLY A 82 13.99 -31.69 23.12
C GLY A 82 13.71 -32.72 22.03
N GLY A 83 14.44 -32.60 20.91
CA GLY A 83 14.29 -33.49 19.76
C GLY A 83 12.89 -33.44 19.14
N ASN A 84 12.27 -32.25 19.15
CA ASN A 84 10.95 -31.97 18.58
C ASN A 84 9.84 -32.85 19.18
N ARG A 85 9.89 -33.09 20.50
CA ARG A 85 8.87 -33.82 21.27
C ARG A 85 8.37 -32.96 22.42
N PHE A 86 7.06 -33.00 22.66
CA PHE A 86 6.40 -32.15 23.64
C PHE A 86 5.50 -32.97 24.56
N ASN A 87 5.28 -32.50 25.78
CA ASN A 87 4.33 -33.09 26.73
C ASN A 87 3.18 -32.13 26.98
N ASP A 88 1.95 -32.58 26.71
CA ASP A 88 0.75 -31.87 27.18
C ASP A 88 0.70 -31.97 28.71
N ILE A 89 0.88 -30.83 29.37
CA ILE A 89 0.78 -30.71 30.83
C ILE A 89 -0.43 -29.90 31.27
N THR A 90 -1.34 -29.53 30.37
CA THR A 90 -2.45 -28.59 30.60
C THR A 90 -3.21 -28.88 31.90
N ALA A 91 -3.62 -30.14 32.11
CA ALA A 91 -4.37 -30.53 33.30
C ALA A 91 -3.55 -30.49 34.60
N LYS A 92 -2.25 -30.81 34.52
CA LYS A 92 -1.31 -30.69 35.66
C LYS A 92 -1.03 -29.21 35.96
N ALA A 93 -0.86 -28.41 34.91
CA ALA A 93 -0.49 -27.01 34.96
C ALA A 93 -1.63 -26.13 35.47
N GLY A 94 -2.89 -26.50 35.21
CA GLY A 94 -4.05 -25.71 35.67
C GLY A 94 -4.35 -24.47 34.82
N CYS A 95 -3.78 -24.39 33.60
CA CYS A 95 -3.91 -23.26 32.68
C CYS A 95 -4.90 -23.51 31.51
N GLY A 96 -5.81 -24.48 31.66
CA GLY A 96 -6.86 -24.73 30.67
C GLY A 96 -8.00 -23.72 30.74
N THR A 97 -8.77 -23.59 29.67
CA THR A 97 -9.87 -22.61 29.54
C THR A 97 -11.22 -23.29 29.35
N THR A 98 -12.31 -22.59 29.67
CA THR A 98 -13.70 -23.09 29.54
C THR A 98 -14.59 -22.25 28.64
N GLY A 99 -14.03 -21.23 27.99
CA GLY A 99 -14.73 -20.31 27.10
C GLY A 99 -13.93 -20.08 25.83
N TRP A 100 -14.49 -19.24 24.96
CA TRP A 100 -13.91 -18.86 23.68
C TRP A 100 -12.69 -17.99 23.88
N ALA A 101 -11.51 -18.62 23.92
CA ALA A 101 -10.24 -17.93 24.00
C ALA A 101 -9.80 -17.47 22.59
N THR A 102 -9.20 -16.28 22.53
CA THR A 102 -8.72 -15.62 21.31
C THR A 102 -7.21 -15.45 21.38
N GLY A 103 -6.71 -14.25 21.67
CA GLY A 103 -5.29 -13.93 21.78
C GLY A 103 -4.60 -14.49 23.01
N VAL A 104 -3.30 -14.71 22.88
CA VAL A 104 -2.40 -15.07 23.98
C VAL A 104 -1.15 -14.18 23.97
N SER A 105 -0.74 -13.74 25.16
CA SER A 105 0.48 -12.98 25.39
C SER A 105 1.32 -13.68 26.44
N ILE A 106 2.58 -13.96 26.12
CA ILE A 106 3.56 -14.50 27.04
C ILE A 106 4.42 -13.36 27.59
N VAL A 107 4.52 -13.25 28.91
CA VAL A 107 5.22 -12.15 29.60
C VAL A 107 5.59 -12.56 31.02
N ASP A 108 6.79 -12.18 31.51
CA ASP A 108 7.14 -12.23 32.93
C ASP A 108 6.52 -11.00 33.63
N ILE A 109 5.22 -11.05 33.94
CA ILE A 109 4.49 -9.86 34.39
C ILE A 109 4.90 -9.46 35.81
N ASN A 110 5.24 -10.43 36.66
CA ASN A 110 5.56 -10.21 38.06
C ASN A 110 7.08 -10.06 38.32
N ASN A 111 7.91 -10.14 37.27
CA ASN A 111 9.37 -10.02 37.29
C ASN A 111 10.06 -11.03 38.21
N ASP A 112 9.58 -12.28 38.21
CA ASP A 112 10.21 -13.37 38.96
C ASP A 112 11.12 -14.26 38.10
N GLY A 113 11.23 -13.96 36.80
CA GLY A 113 12.07 -14.65 35.84
C GLY A 113 11.41 -15.88 35.21
N TYR A 114 10.11 -16.08 35.38
CA TYR A 114 9.34 -17.13 34.71
C TYR A 114 8.25 -16.53 33.84
N ASP A 115 8.07 -17.09 32.65
CA ASP A 115 7.01 -16.64 31.75
C ASP A 115 5.61 -16.95 32.33
N ASP A 116 4.73 -15.94 32.31
CA ASP A 116 3.30 -16.01 32.63
C ASP A 116 2.45 -15.98 31.35
N ILE A 117 1.15 -16.31 31.48
CA ILE A 117 0.25 -16.43 30.32
C ILE A 117 -0.98 -15.54 30.52
N TYR A 118 -1.13 -14.51 29.68
CA TYR A 118 -2.37 -13.74 29.57
C TYR A 118 -3.21 -14.25 28.39
N VAL A 119 -4.51 -14.47 28.61
CA VAL A 119 -5.43 -15.03 27.61
C VAL A 119 -6.68 -14.14 27.49
N CYS A 120 -6.92 -13.66 26.27
CA CYS A 120 -8.14 -12.95 25.92
C CYS A 120 -9.31 -13.93 25.73
N VAL A 121 -10.49 -13.57 26.24
CA VAL A 121 -11.67 -14.45 26.25
C VAL A 121 -12.94 -13.68 25.88
N PHE A 122 -13.70 -14.18 24.91
CA PHE A 122 -15.03 -13.63 24.62
C PHE A 122 -16.08 -14.13 25.61
N GLY A 123 -16.01 -15.41 25.98
CA GLY A 123 -16.84 -16.02 27.03
C GLY A 123 -17.32 -17.42 26.70
N LYS A 124 -18.21 -17.99 27.53
CA LYS A 124 -18.64 -19.39 27.38
C LYS A 124 -19.33 -19.66 26.04
N ASN A 125 -19.96 -18.63 25.50
CA ASN A 125 -20.49 -18.58 24.15
C ASN A 125 -20.33 -17.13 23.64
N LEU A 126 -20.54 -16.91 22.33
CA LEU A 126 -20.41 -15.59 21.69
C LEU A 126 -21.47 -14.55 22.13
N LEU A 127 -22.36 -14.88 23.08
CA LEU A 127 -23.43 -14.01 23.57
C LEU A 127 -23.20 -13.52 25.01
N GLU A 128 -22.41 -14.26 25.80
CA GLU A 128 -22.17 -14.00 27.21
C GLU A 128 -20.68 -13.70 27.45
N ARG A 129 -20.38 -12.44 27.79
CA ARG A 129 -19.03 -11.97 28.10
C ARG A 129 -18.43 -12.72 29.30
N ALA A 130 -17.14 -13.02 29.25
CA ALA A 130 -16.35 -13.49 30.40
C ALA A 130 -15.11 -12.61 30.61
N ALA A 131 -14.49 -12.75 31.78
CA ALA A 131 -13.23 -12.08 32.05
C ALA A 131 -12.08 -12.75 31.29
N ASN A 132 -11.13 -11.93 30.82
CA ASN A 132 -9.81 -12.39 30.44
C ASN A 132 -9.10 -13.06 31.62
N LEU A 133 -8.13 -13.93 31.31
CA LEU A 133 -7.45 -14.77 32.28
C LEU A 133 -5.96 -14.43 32.32
N LEU A 134 -5.35 -14.49 33.51
CA LEU A 134 -3.92 -14.32 33.72
C LEU A 134 -3.43 -15.48 34.59
N PHE A 135 -2.62 -16.35 34.02
CA PHE A 135 -2.05 -17.50 34.68
C PHE A 135 -0.63 -17.18 35.13
N ILE A 136 -0.43 -17.03 36.44
CA ILE A 136 0.88 -16.76 37.05
C ILE A 136 1.62 -18.07 37.31
N ASN A 137 2.82 -18.20 36.79
CA ASN A 137 3.70 -19.35 36.95
C ASN A 137 4.11 -19.54 38.42
N GLN A 138 4.00 -20.76 38.93
CA GLN A 138 4.34 -21.10 40.32
C GLN A 138 5.73 -21.76 40.46
N HIS A 139 6.55 -21.68 39.41
CA HIS A 139 7.94 -22.19 39.33
C HIS A 139 8.06 -23.72 39.38
N ASP A 140 6.95 -24.43 39.21
CA ASP A 140 6.87 -25.89 39.20
C ASP A 140 6.04 -26.46 38.05
N LEU A 141 5.86 -25.64 36.99
CA LEU A 141 4.97 -25.88 35.85
C LEU A 141 3.48 -25.96 36.23
N THR A 142 3.11 -25.45 37.41
CA THR A 142 1.72 -25.13 37.74
C THR A 142 1.48 -23.62 37.66
N PHE A 143 0.23 -23.25 37.42
CA PHE A 143 -0.18 -21.86 37.24
C PHE A 143 -1.38 -21.53 38.11
N LYS A 144 -1.43 -20.29 38.59
CA LYS A 144 -2.55 -19.73 39.33
C LYS A 144 -3.24 -18.65 38.48
N GLU A 145 -4.54 -18.81 38.24
CA GLU A 145 -5.35 -17.73 37.64
C GLU A 145 -5.49 -16.57 38.64
N SER A 146 -5.10 -15.37 38.23
CA SER A 146 -4.97 -14.18 39.08
C SER A 146 -5.36 -12.86 38.36
N ALA A 147 -6.10 -12.89 37.25
CA ALA A 147 -6.42 -11.67 36.49
C ALA A 147 -7.15 -10.62 37.34
N ALA A 148 -8.10 -11.03 38.17
CA ALA A 148 -8.84 -10.11 39.04
C ALA A 148 -7.97 -9.51 40.15
N GLU A 149 -7.00 -10.28 40.65
CA GLU A 149 -6.03 -9.84 41.67
C GLU A 149 -5.09 -8.76 41.11
N TYR A 150 -4.72 -8.87 39.83
CA TYR A 150 -3.86 -7.91 39.13
C TYR A 150 -4.63 -6.72 38.52
N GLY A 151 -5.97 -6.73 38.53
CA GLY A 151 -6.78 -5.67 37.89
C GLY A 151 -6.97 -5.84 36.38
N LEU A 152 -6.64 -7.01 35.83
CA LEU A 152 -6.65 -7.31 34.39
C LEU A 152 -7.77 -8.27 33.94
N ALA A 153 -8.73 -8.58 34.82
CA ALA A 153 -9.93 -9.39 34.53
C ALA A 153 -10.98 -8.60 33.71
N ASP A 154 -10.58 -8.07 32.55
CA ASP A 154 -11.46 -7.30 31.69
C ASP A 154 -12.52 -8.17 31.02
N THR A 155 -13.72 -7.63 30.80
CA THR A 155 -14.87 -8.36 30.26
C THR A 155 -15.31 -7.90 28.86
N SER A 156 -14.54 -7.03 28.21
CA SER A 156 -14.73 -6.72 26.79
C SER A 156 -14.52 -7.98 25.94
N TYR A 157 -15.05 -7.97 24.71
CA TYR A 157 -14.72 -8.99 23.71
C TYR A 157 -13.29 -8.75 23.22
N SER A 158 -12.31 -9.16 24.02
CA SER A 158 -10.89 -8.87 23.80
C SER A 158 -10.30 -9.84 22.77
N THR A 159 -9.45 -9.34 21.89
CA THR A 159 -8.82 -10.13 20.82
C THR A 159 -7.35 -10.38 21.06
N GLN A 160 -6.59 -9.39 21.54
CA GLN A 160 -5.17 -9.52 21.86
C GLN A 160 -4.76 -8.50 22.92
N ALA A 161 -3.84 -8.86 23.81
CA ALA A 161 -3.16 -7.93 24.71
C ALA A 161 -1.69 -7.75 24.32
N ALA A 162 -1.15 -6.55 24.41
CA ALA A 162 0.27 -6.27 24.23
C ALA A 162 0.84 -5.60 25.48
N PHE A 163 1.91 -6.15 26.03
CA PHE A 163 2.61 -5.61 27.20
C PHE A 163 3.84 -4.82 26.76
N PHE A 164 4.00 -3.60 27.28
CA PHE A 164 5.06 -2.66 26.91
C PHE A 164 5.13 -1.51 27.91
N ASP A 165 6.27 -0.84 28.02
CA ASP A 165 6.48 0.32 28.92
C ASP A 165 6.13 1.62 28.17
N TYR A 166 4.88 2.11 28.29
CA TYR A 166 4.41 3.21 27.44
C TYR A 166 4.85 4.59 27.94
N ASP A 167 5.13 4.73 29.24
CA ASP A 167 5.52 5.99 29.85
C ASP A 167 7.01 6.06 30.29
N LYS A 168 7.77 4.99 30.02
CA LYS A 168 9.20 4.83 30.30
C LYS A 168 9.56 4.90 31.78
N ASP A 169 8.69 4.40 32.65
CA ASP A 169 8.95 4.34 34.08
C ASP A 169 9.65 3.05 34.54
N GLY A 170 9.81 2.09 33.61
CA GLY A 170 10.58 0.86 33.78
C GLY A 170 9.75 -0.36 34.19
N ASP A 171 8.42 -0.25 34.27
CA ASP A 171 7.52 -1.39 34.37
C ASP A 171 6.68 -1.58 33.09
N LEU A 172 6.08 -2.77 32.93
CA LEU A 172 5.27 -3.09 31.75
C LEU A 172 3.81 -2.76 32.01
N ASP A 173 3.25 -1.92 31.16
CA ASP A 173 1.83 -1.63 31.02
C ASP A 173 1.17 -2.59 30.01
N MET A 174 -0.13 -2.42 29.76
CA MET A 174 -0.86 -3.28 28.83
C MET A 174 -1.86 -2.52 27.95
N TYR A 175 -1.77 -2.74 26.63
CA TYR A 175 -2.80 -2.36 25.66
C TYR A 175 -3.70 -3.56 25.33
N LEU A 176 -5.02 -3.35 25.29
CA LEU A 176 -6.03 -4.37 24.99
C LEU A 176 -6.77 -4.01 23.69
N ALA A 177 -6.55 -4.80 22.65
CA ALA A 177 -7.38 -4.74 21.45
C ALA A 177 -8.73 -5.41 21.74
N ASN A 178 -9.80 -4.71 21.39
CA ASN A 178 -11.18 -5.13 21.60
C ASN A 178 -11.95 -5.23 20.29
N TYR A 179 -12.96 -6.08 20.31
CA TYR A 179 -13.85 -6.35 19.20
C TYR A 179 -15.32 -6.10 19.59
N LEU A 180 -16.20 -6.02 18.60
CA LEU A 180 -17.63 -5.87 18.81
C LEU A 180 -18.45 -6.99 18.18
N LEU A 181 -19.00 -7.86 19.03
CA LEU A 181 -20.04 -8.82 18.61
C LEU A 181 -21.42 -8.12 18.70
N SER A 182 -21.87 -7.48 17.61
CA SER A 182 -23.17 -6.81 17.51
C SER A 182 -24.13 -7.56 16.57
N ALA A 183 -25.44 -7.37 16.76
CA ALA A 183 -26.48 -7.94 15.89
C ALA A 183 -26.74 -7.10 14.62
N GLY A 184 -26.17 -5.89 14.52
CA GLY A 184 -26.26 -5.02 13.35
C GLY A 184 -25.18 -5.33 12.31
N ASN A 185 -25.39 -4.88 11.06
CA ASN A 185 -24.38 -5.02 10.00
C ASN A 185 -23.21 -4.07 10.31
N ALA A 186 -22.01 -4.63 10.55
CA ALA A 186 -20.79 -3.88 10.87
C ALA A 186 -20.37 -2.91 9.75
N ASN A 187 -20.78 -3.18 8.51
CA ASN A 187 -20.56 -2.31 7.35
C ASN A 187 -21.64 -1.23 7.16
N THR A 188 -22.43 -0.93 8.18
CA THR A 188 -23.36 0.21 8.17
C THR A 188 -22.58 1.50 8.35
N ILE A 189 -22.81 2.53 7.53
CA ILE A 189 -22.13 3.82 7.69
C ILE A 189 -22.78 4.59 8.85
N TYR A 190 -21.97 4.95 9.85
CA TYR A 190 -22.35 5.79 10.98
C TYR A 190 -21.26 6.83 11.27
N PRO A 191 -21.55 7.92 12.01
CA PRO A 191 -20.49 8.83 12.45
C PRO A 191 -19.53 8.11 13.40
N ARG A 192 -18.22 8.20 13.15
CA ARG A 192 -17.18 7.59 14.00
C ARG A 192 -17.33 7.99 15.47
N ASP A 193 -17.14 7.04 16.39
CA ASP A 193 -17.19 7.29 17.83
C ASP A 193 -15.77 7.45 18.38
N SER A 194 -15.39 8.69 18.65
CA SER A 194 -14.11 9.04 19.28
C SER A 194 -14.29 9.49 20.74
N THR A 195 -15.31 8.97 21.44
CA THR A 195 -15.61 9.36 22.83
C THR A 195 -14.81 8.58 23.86
N GLY A 196 -14.21 7.45 23.47
CA GLY A 196 -13.58 6.48 24.37
C GLY A 196 -14.56 5.67 25.22
N ARG A 197 -15.84 5.62 24.83
CA ARG A 197 -16.91 4.96 25.61
C ARG A 197 -17.66 3.88 24.84
N SER A 198 -17.29 3.63 23.59
CA SER A 198 -17.83 2.52 22.80
C SER A 198 -17.52 1.19 23.48
N TYR A 199 -18.40 0.20 23.30
CA TYR A 199 -18.12 -1.18 23.73
C TYR A 199 -16.98 -1.83 22.93
N ALA A 200 -16.65 -1.25 21.77
CA ALA A 200 -15.59 -1.68 20.87
C ALA A 200 -14.29 -0.90 21.10
N ASN A 201 -14.25 0.00 22.10
CA ASN A 201 -13.06 0.80 22.37
C ASN A 201 -11.95 -0.08 22.93
N ASP A 202 -10.75 0.06 22.39
CA ASP A 202 -9.55 -0.52 22.95
C ASP A 202 -9.24 0.07 24.32
N LYS A 203 -8.37 -0.58 25.10
CA LYS A 203 -8.05 -0.14 26.46
C LYS A 203 -6.56 -0.04 26.69
N LEU A 204 -6.16 0.90 27.56
CA LEU A 204 -4.81 0.98 28.08
C LEU A 204 -4.85 0.88 29.60
N TYR A 205 -4.06 -0.04 30.15
CA TYR A 205 -3.91 -0.28 31.58
C TYR A 205 -2.50 0.09 31.99
N ARG A 206 -2.39 1.05 32.92
CA ARG A 206 -1.12 1.42 33.52
C ARG A 206 -0.80 0.49 34.67
N ASN A 207 0.43 0.04 34.80
CA ASN A 207 0.94 -0.64 35.97
C ASN A 207 1.22 0.40 37.09
N ASP A 208 0.60 0.22 38.25
CA ASP A 208 0.78 1.12 39.42
C ASP A 208 1.90 0.63 40.35
N GLY A 209 2.72 -0.31 39.88
CA GLY A 209 3.82 -0.93 40.57
C GLY A 209 3.41 -2.01 41.59
N PHE A 210 4.42 -2.51 42.30
CA PHE A 210 4.29 -3.63 43.24
C PHE A 210 3.62 -3.20 44.56
N ILE A 211 2.29 -3.34 44.62
CA ILE A 211 1.50 -3.06 45.82
C ILE A 211 1.04 -4.35 46.52
N PRO A 212 0.72 -4.31 47.82
CA PRO A 212 0.11 -5.46 48.49
C PRO A 212 -1.28 -5.75 47.92
N ALA A 213 -1.65 -7.03 47.80
CA ALA A 213 -3.00 -7.44 47.42
C ALA A 213 -4.08 -6.73 48.27
N ALA A 214 -5.25 -6.46 47.70
CA ALA A 214 -6.31 -5.69 48.36
C ALA A 214 -6.72 -6.32 49.72
N GLY A 215 -6.35 -5.65 50.81
CA GLY A 215 -6.58 -6.10 52.19
C GLY A 215 -5.33 -6.62 52.93
N GLY A 216 -4.17 -6.65 52.27
CA GLY A 216 -2.93 -7.20 52.79
C GLY A 216 -2.19 -6.30 53.78
N GLY A 217 -1.67 -6.91 54.84
CA GLY A 217 -0.83 -6.24 55.85
C GLY A 217 0.60 -5.97 55.39
N LYS A 218 1.37 -5.21 56.17
CA LYS A 218 2.83 -5.08 55.96
C LYS A 218 3.49 -6.47 56.06
N GLY A 219 3.92 -7.03 54.93
CA GLY A 219 4.67 -8.30 54.86
C GLY A 219 4.15 -9.32 53.85
N GLU A 220 3.05 -9.05 53.15
CA GLU A 220 2.55 -9.92 52.06
C GLU A 220 3.32 -9.72 50.76
N ALA A 221 3.37 -10.79 49.95
CA ALA A 221 3.97 -10.77 48.61
C ALA A 221 3.32 -9.66 47.78
N ARG A 222 4.16 -8.84 47.14
CA ARG A 222 3.72 -7.73 46.30
C ARG A 222 3.77 -8.22 44.85
N HIS A 223 2.77 -7.83 44.08
CA HIS A 223 2.70 -8.05 42.64
C HIS A 223 2.26 -6.73 41.98
N PRO A 224 2.50 -6.53 40.67
CA PRO A 224 1.98 -5.37 39.98
C PRO A 224 0.45 -5.38 39.97
N VAL A 225 -0.14 -4.18 39.98
CA VAL A 225 -1.59 -3.98 39.89
C VAL A 225 -1.84 -2.93 38.83
N PHE A 226 -2.85 -3.18 37.99
CA PHE A 226 -3.12 -2.40 36.80
C PHE A 226 -4.40 -1.57 36.97
N THR A 227 -4.34 -0.34 36.46
CA THR A 227 -5.48 0.59 36.42
C THR A 227 -5.78 0.98 34.98
N ASP A 228 -7.06 0.90 34.59
CA ASP A 228 -7.54 1.42 33.31
C ASP A 228 -7.33 2.95 33.23
N VAL A 229 -6.45 3.37 32.33
CA VAL A 229 -6.12 4.78 32.04
C VAL A 229 -6.55 5.19 30.63
N THR A 230 -7.34 4.37 29.92
CA THR A 230 -7.75 4.54 28.51
C THR A 230 -8.12 5.98 28.16
N LEU A 231 -9.01 6.60 28.92
CA LEU A 231 -9.45 7.99 28.68
C LEU A 231 -8.39 9.03 29.04
N ALA A 232 -7.57 8.77 30.07
CA ALA A 232 -6.48 9.66 30.47
C ALA A 232 -5.34 9.65 29.44
N ALA A 233 -5.08 8.48 28.86
CA ALA A 233 -4.09 8.27 27.80
C ALA A 233 -4.59 8.67 26.40
N ASN A 234 -5.83 9.13 26.28
CA ASN A 234 -6.43 9.59 25.03
C ASN A 234 -6.63 8.49 23.96
N ILE A 235 -6.82 7.24 24.39
CA ILE A 235 -7.24 6.11 23.52
C ILE A 235 -8.77 6.13 23.41
N LYS A 236 -9.30 6.69 22.32
CA LYS A 236 -10.74 7.04 22.25
C LYS A 236 -11.51 6.48 21.06
N GLU A 237 -10.82 5.90 20.09
CA GLU A 237 -11.37 5.47 18.83
C GLU A 237 -11.96 4.06 18.99
N ASP A 238 -13.16 3.87 18.46
CA ASP A 238 -13.78 2.56 18.37
C ASP A 238 -13.34 1.81 17.11
N GLY A 239 -13.32 0.47 17.21
CA GLY A 239 -12.86 -0.37 16.12
C GLY A 239 -13.26 -1.83 16.30
N TYR A 240 -13.01 -2.61 15.27
CA TYR A 240 -13.13 -4.06 15.27
C TYR A 240 -11.72 -4.67 15.31
N GLY A 241 -11.01 -4.48 16.42
CA GLY A 241 -9.58 -4.77 16.53
C GLY A 241 -9.27 -6.26 16.43
N LEU A 242 -8.40 -6.64 15.49
CA LEU A 242 -8.00 -8.02 15.22
C LEU A 242 -6.50 -8.25 15.25
N GLY A 243 -5.71 -7.25 14.85
CA GLY A 243 -4.25 -7.26 14.93
C GLY A 243 -3.75 -6.06 15.73
N VAL A 244 -2.69 -6.27 16.52
CA VAL A 244 -2.01 -5.20 17.26
C VAL A 244 -0.51 -5.41 17.22
N VAL A 245 0.23 -4.34 16.98
CA VAL A 245 1.69 -4.35 16.95
C VAL A 245 2.21 -3.14 17.72
N VAL A 246 3.18 -3.37 18.61
CA VAL A 246 3.93 -2.31 19.28
C VAL A 246 5.27 -2.15 18.57
N SER A 247 5.55 -0.95 18.07
CA SER A 247 6.80 -0.63 17.39
C SER A 247 7.09 0.87 17.49
N ASP A 248 8.36 1.28 17.45
CA ASP A 248 8.72 2.71 17.39
C ASP A 248 8.75 3.17 15.92
N LEU A 249 7.58 3.62 15.45
CA LEU A 249 7.28 3.86 14.03
C LEU A 249 7.95 5.13 13.50
N ASN A 250 8.30 6.07 14.38
CA ASN A 250 8.94 7.34 14.05
C ASN A 250 10.42 7.43 14.45
N ASN A 251 11.00 6.33 14.95
CA ASN A 251 12.37 6.24 15.45
C ASN A 251 12.71 7.30 16.52
N ASP A 252 11.81 7.52 17.48
CA ASP A 252 12.06 8.41 18.61
C ASP A 252 12.37 7.70 19.95
N ASN A 253 12.48 6.37 19.88
CA ASN A 253 12.68 5.42 20.96
C ASN A 253 11.49 5.30 21.92
N TRP A 254 10.32 5.87 21.64
CA TRP A 254 9.08 5.61 22.37
C TRP A 254 8.22 4.59 21.62
N PRO A 255 7.52 3.70 22.35
CA PRO A 255 6.68 2.71 21.70
C PRO A 255 5.39 3.35 21.18
N ASP A 256 5.13 3.15 19.89
CA ASP A 256 3.85 3.45 19.23
C ASP A 256 3.04 2.15 19.04
N ILE A 257 1.77 2.30 18.66
CA ILE A 257 0.86 1.15 18.47
C ILE A 257 0.16 1.25 17.12
N TYR A 258 0.19 0.18 16.34
CA TYR A 258 -0.70 -0.02 15.18
C TYR A 258 -1.79 -1.02 15.51
N VAL A 259 -3.04 -0.71 15.18
CA VAL A 259 -4.20 -1.60 15.35
C VAL A 259 -4.89 -1.79 14.01
N ALA A 260 -5.00 -3.06 13.60
CA ALA A 260 -5.76 -3.50 12.44
C ALA A 260 -7.23 -3.73 12.81
N ASN A 261 -8.13 -3.06 12.11
CA ASN A 261 -9.58 -3.11 12.32
C ASN A 261 -10.31 -3.73 11.13
N ASP A 262 -11.31 -4.57 11.43
CA ASP A 262 -12.20 -5.13 10.41
C ASP A 262 -13.31 -4.15 9.96
N PHE A 263 -13.97 -4.49 8.87
CA PHE A 263 -15.17 -3.87 8.31
C PHE A 263 -15.03 -2.43 7.79
N LEU A 264 -15.70 -1.45 8.41
CA LEU A 264 -15.73 -0.06 7.96
C LEU A 264 -14.86 0.83 8.87
N THR A 265 -14.49 0.33 10.05
CA THR A 265 -13.71 1.10 11.00
C THR A 265 -12.26 1.14 10.56
N ASN A 266 -11.73 2.35 10.40
CA ASN A 266 -10.35 2.55 10.01
C ASN A 266 -9.36 1.91 10.99
N ASP A 267 -8.24 1.43 10.48
CA ASP A 267 -7.07 1.11 11.28
C ASP A 267 -6.65 2.34 12.10
N VAL A 268 -5.91 2.08 13.19
CA VAL A 268 -5.49 3.12 14.12
C VAL A 268 -3.98 3.07 14.31
N MET A 269 -3.34 4.23 14.29
CA MET A 269 -1.91 4.38 14.59
C MET A 269 -1.74 5.38 15.74
N TRP A 270 -1.49 4.85 16.93
CA TRP A 270 -1.28 5.63 18.15
C TRP A 270 0.19 6.04 18.27
N LEU A 271 0.47 7.30 17.99
CA LEU A 271 1.77 7.90 18.24
C LEU A 271 1.88 8.33 19.71
N ASN A 272 2.96 7.94 20.38
CA ASN A 272 3.18 8.27 21.79
C ASN A 272 3.63 9.73 21.96
N ASN A 273 2.89 10.51 22.75
CA ASN A 273 3.19 11.93 22.99
C ASN A 273 4.27 12.16 24.07
N ARG A 274 4.84 11.10 24.65
CA ARG A 274 5.90 11.16 25.67
C ARG A 274 5.49 11.86 26.97
N ASN A 275 4.20 11.85 27.26
CA ASN A 275 3.60 12.49 28.42
C ASN A 275 2.46 11.66 29.04
N GLY A 276 2.47 10.35 28.73
CA GLY A 276 1.45 9.40 29.14
C GLY A 276 0.16 9.43 28.31
N THR A 277 0.18 10.08 27.13
CA THR A 277 -0.96 10.12 26.20
C THR A 277 -0.56 9.76 24.78
N PHE A 278 -1.54 9.38 23.96
CA PHE A 278 -1.37 9.04 22.55
C PHE A 278 -2.16 9.97 21.63
N THR A 279 -1.76 10.00 20.37
CA THR A 279 -2.51 10.66 19.28
C THR A 279 -2.65 9.70 18.11
N ASN A 280 -3.88 9.46 17.70
CA ASN A 280 -4.15 8.75 16.45
C ASN A 280 -3.68 9.61 15.27
N CYS A 281 -2.64 9.14 14.57
CA CYS A 281 -2.03 9.85 13.46
C CYS A 281 -2.26 9.17 12.10
N ILE A 282 -3.06 8.10 12.03
CA ILE A 282 -3.21 7.26 10.83
C ILE A 282 -3.56 8.07 9.57
N ALA A 283 -4.51 9.01 9.66
CA ALA A 283 -4.96 9.86 8.54
C ALA A 283 -3.87 10.80 8.00
N LYS A 284 -2.80 11.02 8.79
CA LYS A 284 -1.60 11.75 8.36
C LYS A 284 -0.46 10.81 7.99
N ALA A 285 -0.40 9.62 8.57
CA ALA A 285 0.71 8.69 8.34
C ALA A 285 0.60 7.97 6.99
N VAL A 286 -0.60 7.51 6.63
CA VAL A 286 -0.85 6.74 5.40
C VAL A 286 -1.77 7.49 4.44
N GLN A 287 -1.81 7.07 3.17
CA GLN A 287 -2.70 7.65 2.14
C GLN A 287 -4.03 6.88 2.04
N HIS A 288 -3.98 5.57 2.24
CA HIS A 288 -5.12 4.66 2.38
C HIS A 288 -4.75 3.42 3.19
N GLN A 289 -5.78 2.65 3.57
CA GLN A 289 -5.70 1.48 4.44
C GLN A 289 -6.42 0.29 3.81
N SER A 290 -6.27 -0.90 4.42
CA SER A 290 -7.09 -2.05 4.04
C SER A 290 -8.52 -1.83 4.49
N TYR A 291 -9.48 -2.44 3.78
CA TYR A 291 -10.90 -2.32 4.17
C TYR A 291 -11.21 -3.22 5.36
N SER A 292 -10.77 -4.47 5.33
CA SER A 292 -11.00 -5.44 6.40
C SER A 292 -9.66 -5.95 6.92
N SER A 293 -8.94 -5.10 7.65
CA SER A 293 -7.63 -5.45 8.19
C SER A 293 -7.76 -6.54 9.27
N MET A 294 -7.04 -7.64 9.07
CA MET A 294 -6.99 -8.79 9.97
C MET A 294 -5.73 -8.75 10.85
N GLY A 295 -4.74 -9.61 10.60
CA GLY A 295 -3.45 -9.56 11.29
C GLY A 295 -2.55 -8.45 10.78
N ALA A 296 -1.63 -8.04 11.65
CA ALA A 296 -0.62 -7.04 11.35
C ALA A 296 0.74 -7.42 11.95
N ASP A 297 1.81 -6.98 11.32
CA ASP A 297 3.18 -7.06 11.85
C ASP A 297 3.98 -5.82 11.43
N ALA A 298 5.06 -5.52 12.16
CA ALA A 298 5.98 -4.43 11.84
C ALA A 298 7.45 -4.89 11.89
N ALA A 299 8.18 -4.65 10.80
CA ALA A 299 9.58 -5.02 10.65
C ALA A 299 10.26 -4.15 9.60
N ASP A 300 11.57 -3.94 9.73
CA ASP A 300 12.41 -3.30 8.71
C ASP A 300 12.65 -4.30 7.55
N VAL A 301 11.85 -4.21 6.49
CA VAL A 301 11.87 -5.21 5.39
C VAL A 301 12.91 -4.88 4.32
N ASN A 302 13.37 -3.64 4.26
CA ASN A 302 14.34 -3.17 3.27
C ASN A 302 15.74 -2.92 3.87
N ASN A 303 15.91 -3.17 5.18
CA ASN A 303 17.14 -2.99 5.95
C ASN A 303 17.64 -1.53 5.97
N ASP A 304 16.74 -0.54 5.96
CA ASP A 304 17.06 0.89 6.05
C ASP A 304 17.01 1.46 7.49
N GLY A 305 16.60 0.62 8.45
CA GLY A 305 16.50 0.96 9.87
C GLY A 305 15.17 1.59 10.29
N TRP A 306 14.17 1.64 9.41
CA TRP A 306 12.80 2.06 9.73
C TRP A 306 11.85 0.86 9.68
N PRO A 307 10.96 0.71 10.67
CA PRO A 307 9.96 -0.37 10.63
C PRO A 307 8.87 -0.06 9.60
N ASP A 308 8.63 -1.02 8.72
CA ASP A 308 7.50 -1.06 7.78
C ASP A 308 6.32 -1.80 8.42
N VAL A 309 5.10 -1.54 7.94
CA VAL A 309 3.88 -2.17 8.48
C VAL A 309 3.18 -2.98 7.39
N VAL A 310 2.79 -4.23 7.72
CA VAL A 310 1.95 -5.06 6.86
C VAL A 310 0.60 -5.30 7.51
N THR A 311 -0.47 -5.22 6.71
CA THR A 311 -1.82 -5.64 7.10
C THR A 311 -2.41 -6.61 6.08
N LEU A 312 -3.24 -7.52 6.57
CA LEU A 312 -3.87 -8.57 5.76
C LEU A 312 -5.36 -8.33 5.54
N ASP A 313 -5.86 -8.76 4.39
CA ASP A 313 -7.26 -8.71 3.96
C ASP A 313 -7.61 -10.03 3.24
N MET A 314 -8.73 -10.07 2.50
CA MET A 314 -9.38 -11.27 1.98
C MET A 314 -9.34 -11.36 0.44
N MET A 315 -8.53 -10.54 -0.25
CA MET A 315 -8.54 -10.48 -1.72
C MET A 315 -7.98 -11.77 -2.35
N PRO A 316 -8.79 -12.53 -3.12
CA PRO A 316 -8.33 -13.78 -3.72
C PRO A 316 -7.30 -13.59 -4.84
N GLU A 317 -6.30 -14.48 -4.88
CA GLU A 317 -5.32 -14.52 -5.97
C GLU A 317 -5.92 -15.07 -7.28
N HIS A 318 -6.88 -15.99 -7.17
CA HIS A 318 -7.40 -16.75 -8.28
C HIS A 318 -8.68 -16.10 -8.84
N ASN A 319 -8.81 -16.03 -10.17
CA ASN A 319 -9.93 -15.37 -10.85
C ASN A 319 -11.30 -15.90 -10.40
N GLU A 320 -11.45 -17.22 -10.31
CA GLU A 320 -12.73 -17.84 -9.93
C GLU A 320 -13.22 -17.31 -8.58
N ARG A 321 -12.35 -17.36 -7.56
CA ARG A 321 -12.67 -16.86 -6.22
C ARG A 321 -12.85 -15.35 -6.22
N ARG A 322 -12.01 -14.60 -6.93
CA ARG A 322 -12.12 -13.13 -7.02
C ARG A 322 -13.46 -12.67 -7.61
N LYS A 323 -14.07 -13.43 -8.53
CA LYS A 323 -15.40 -13.13 -9.09
C LYS A 323 -16.57 -13.64 -8.22
N LEU A 324 -16.28 -14.54 -7.28
CA LEU A 324 -17.21 -15.06 -6.29
C LEU A 324 -17.18 -14.29 -4.97
N THR A 325 -16.09 -13.58 -4.67
CA THR A 325 -15.99 -12.71 -3.51
C THR A 325 -16.74 -11.41 -3.78
N TRP A 326 -17.65 -11.06 -2.89
CA TRP A 326 -18.41 -9.81 -2.96
C TRP A 326 -17.63 -8.64 -2.36
N SER A 327 -17.85 -7.45 -2.89
CA SER A 327 -17.50 -6.20 -2.22
C SER A 327 -18.67 -5.23 -2.24
N VAL A 328 -18.79 -4.46 -1.16
CA VAL A 328 -19.77 -3.38 -1.00
C VAL A 328 -19.33 -2.08 -1.67
N MET A 329 -18.05 -1.96 -2.05
CA MET A 329 -17.46 -0.73 -2.55
C MET A 329 -18.01 -0.34 -3.93
N ASN A 330 -18.39 0.94 -4.05
CA ASN A 330 -18.77 1.62 -5.29
C ASN A 330 -18.63 3.13 -5.07
N TYR A 331 -18.76 3.94 -6.12
CA TYR A 331 -18.58 5.39 -6.03
C TYR A 331 -19.47 6.05 -4.96
N GLU A 332 -20.76 5.74 -4.91
CA GLU A 332 -21.70 6.38 -3.99
C GLU A 332 -21.42 5.99 -2.53
N ARG A 333 -21.21 4.70 -2.27
CA ARG A 333 -20.86 4.20 -0.92
C ARG A 333 -19.55 4.82 -0.48
N TYR A 334 -18.55 4.79 -1.36
CA TYR A 334 -17.28 5.46 -1.17
C TYR A 334 -17.63 6.91 -0.73
N GLN A 335 -18.20 7.76 -1.57
CA GLN A 335 -18.39 9.18 -1.21
C GLN A 335 -19.14 9.39 0.12
N ALA A 336 -20.11 8.50 0.44
CA ALA A 336 -20.79 8.52 1.73
C ALA A 336 -19.84 8.28 2.91
N GLU A 337 -18.96 7.29 2.87
CA GLU A 337 -18.00 6.99 3.95
C GLU A 337 -17.12 8.21 4.29
N ARG A 338 -16.52 8.89 3.29
CA ARG A 338 -15.73 10.11 3.60
C ARG A 338 -16.57 11.25 4.14
N SER A 339 -17.82 11.37 3.73
CA SER A 339 -18.72 12.39 4.28
C SER A 339 -19.03 12.17 5.77
N PHE A 340 -18.80 10.95 6.27
CA PHE A 340 -18.92 10.58 7.68
C PHE A 340 -17.57 10.50 8.43
N GLY A 341 -16.46 10.85 7.77
CA GLY A 341 -15.14 10.97 8.40
C GLY A 341 -14.29 9.69 8.38
N TYR A 342 -14.64 8.71 7.55
CA TYR A 342 -13.78 7.54 7.31
C TYR A 342 -12.67 7.85 6.30
N GLU A 343 -11.50 7.26 6.51
CA GLU A 343 -10.37 7.33 5.59
C GLU A 343 -10.59 6.48 4.31
N PRO A 344 -9.79 6.66 3.23
CA PRO A 344 -9.85 5.79 2.06
C PRO A 344 -9.36 4.36 2.38
N GLU A 345 -10.16 3.37 1.98
CA GLU A 345 -9.88 1.95 2.25
C GLU A 345 -10.16 1.07 1.02
N TYR A 346 -9.36 0.01 0.83
CA TYR A 346 -9.51 -0.94 -0.27
C TYR A 346 -9.26 -2.38 0.19
N MET A 347 -10.02 -3.33 -0.35
CA MET A 347 -9.93 -4.76 0.01
C MET A 347 -8.69 -5.41 -0.61
N ARG A 348 -7.55 -5.43 0.08
CA ARG A 348 -6.30 -6.13 -0.32
C ARG A 348 -5.26 -6.02 0.79
N ASN A 349 -4.32 -6.97 0.87
CA ASN A 349 -3.18 -6.80 1.79
C ASN A 349 -2.37 -5.56 1.43
N MET A 350 -1.79 -4.91 2.44
CA MET A 350 -1.00 -3.70 2.27
C MET A 350 0.38 -3.85 2.89
N LEU A 351 1.40 -3.33 2.19
CA LEU A 351 2.72 -3.07 2.73
C LEU A 351 2.94 -1.57 2.75
N GLN A 352 2.91 -0.98 3.93
CA GLN A 352 3.18 0.42 4.20
C GLN A 352 4.69 0.58 4.42
N LEU A 353 5.42 0.99 3.37
CA LEU A 353 6.86 1.23 3.38
C LEU A 353 7.15 2.57 4.07
N ASN A 354 7.97 2.57 5.12
CA ASN A 354 8.28 3.75 5.93
C ASN A 354 9.24 4.68 5.17
N ASN A 355 8.86 5.95 5.02
CA ASN A 355 9.70 6.96 4.37
C ASN A 355 10.40 7.89 5.37
N GLY A 356 10.34 7.56 6.67
CA GLY A 356 10.82 8.39 7.76
C GLY A 356 9.75 9.35 8.28
N ILE A 357 10.19 10.51 8.78
CA ILE A 357 9.32 11.48 9.47
C ILE A 357 9.11 12.76 8.66
N ALA A 358 7.88 13.28 8.66
CA ALA A 358 7.58 14.56 8.05
C ALA A 358 7.97 15.71 9.00
N ALA A 359 8.81 16.65 8.55
CA ALA A 359 9.20 17.81 9.33
C ALA A 359 8.06 18.86 9.36
N GLY A 360 7.34 18.97 10.48
CA GLY A 360 6.26 19.95 10.62
C GLY A 360 5.62 20.03 12.01
N GLY A 361 6.25 20.76 12.93
CA GLY A 361 5.74 21.01 14.30
C GLY A 361 6.54 20.29 15.39
N ASP A 362 5.98 20.19 16.59
CA ASP A 362 6.61 19.55 17.75
C ASP A 362 6.48 18.00 17.74
N THR A 363 5.75 17.43 16.77
CA THR A 363 5.45 15.99 16.68
C THR A 363 6.02 15.39 15.40
N ALA A 364 6.90 14.40 15.53
CA ALA A 364 7.48 13.66 14.41
C ALA A 364 6.51 12.56 13.96
N ILE A 365 5.68 12.87 12.95
CA ILE A 365 4.72 11.90 12.40
C ILE A 365 5.42 11.09 11.30
N PRO A 366 5.39 9.74 11.37
CA PRO A 366 5.92 8.90 10.31
C PRO A 366 5.02 8.96 9.08
N PHE A 367 5.56 8.66 7.90
CA PHE A 367 4.75 8.61 6.68
C PHE A 367 5.14 7.46 5.77
N PHE A 368 4.13 6.85 5.15
CA PHE A 368 4.29 5.57 4.46
C PHE A 368 3.82 5.60 3.01
N SER A 369 4.46 4.79 2.18
CA SER A 369 4.08 4.47 0.81
C SER A 369 3.46 3.08 0.76
N GLU A 370 2.21 2.95 0.35
CA GLU A 370 1.56 1.65 0.20
C GLU A 370 2.00 0.97 -1.10
N ILE A 371 2.78 -0.11 -1.02
CA ILE A 371 3.40 -0.78 -2.18
C ILE A 371 3.01 -2.25 -2.32
N GLY A 372 1.96 -2.73 -1.67
CA GLY A 372 1.57 -4.15 -1.60
C GLY A 372 1.33 -4.81 -2.95
N GLN A 373 0.82 -4.07 -3.94
CA GLN A 373 0.63 -4.58 -5.32
C GLN A 373 1.96 -4.70 -6.06
N LEU A 374 2.85 -3.71 -5.94
CA LEU A 374 4.21 -3.77 -6.48
C LEU A 374 5.03 -4.87 -5.81
N ALA A 375 4.88 -5.01 -4.50
CA ALA A 375 5.60 -5.97 -3.68
C ALA A 375 5.17 -7.42 -4.00
N GLY A 376 3.96 -7.60 -4.54
CA GLY A 376 3.43 -8.91 -4.94
C GLY A 376 2.69 -9.66 -3.83
N ILE A 377 2.35 -8.97 -2.72
CA ILE A 377 1.71 -9.59 -1.55
C ILE A 377 0.20 -9.30 -1.44
N ALA A 378 -0.35 -8.45 -2.31
CA ALA A 378 -1.71 -7.90 -2.19
C ALA A 378 -2.85 -8.95 -2.13
N ASN A 379 -2.63 -10.16 -2.66
CA ASN A 379 -3.68 -11.12 -2.93
C ASN A 379 -3.34 -12.50 -2.33
N THR A 380 -3.79 -12.79 -1.11
CA THR A 380 -3.64 -14.12 -0.49
C THR A 380 -4.96 -14.76 -0.08
N ASP A 381 -6.10 -14.20 -0.49
CA ASP A 381 -7.45 -14.64 -0.10
C ASP A 381 -7.69 -14.46 1.41
N TRP A 382 -8.64 -15.18 2.02
CA TRP A 382 -8.89 -15.19 3.48
C TRP A 382 -7.61 -15.33 4.31
N SER A 383 -7.03 -14.21 4.75
CA SER A 383 -5.73 -14.15 5.41
C SER A 383 -5.85 -13.70 6.86
N TRP A 384 -5.09 -14.31 7.77
CA TRP A 384 -5.21 -14.07 9.20
C TRP A 384 -3.93 -13.56 9.84
N SER A 385 -2.92 -14.40 10.05
CA SER A 385 -1.66 -14.04 10.69
C SER A 385 -0.62 -13.71 9.64
N VAL A 386 0.07 -12.57 9.77
CA VAL A 386 1.31 -12.26 9.06
C VAL A 386 2.47 -12.32 10.04
N LEU A 387 3.56 -12.99 9.69
CA LEU A 387 4.80 -13.01 10.47
C LEU A 387 5.96 -12.59 9.57
N MET A 388 6.62 -11.48 9.91
CA MET A 388 7.80 -10.98 9.24
C MET A 388 9.07 -11.40 9.98
N ALA A 389 9.81 -12.34 9.40
CA ALA A 389 11.05 -12.87 9.96
C ALA A 389 11.96 -13.42 8.85
N ASP A 390 13.25 -13.54 9.13
CA ASP A 390 14.21 -14.16 8.20
C ASP A 390 14.14 -15.69 8.36
N PHE A 391 13.40 -16.37 7.49
CA PHE A 391 13.14 -17.81 7.61
C PHE A 391 14.22 -18.67 6.92
N ASP A 392 15.04 -18.12 6.02
CA ASP A 392 16.12 -18.86 5.36
C ASP A 392 17.54 -18.36 5.72
N ASN A 393 17.61 -17.51 6.74
CA ASN A 393 18.81 -16.89 7.31
C ASN A 393 19.64 -16.10 6.29
N ASP A 394 19.03 -15.53 5.24
CA ASP A 394 19.74 -14.80 4.20
C ASP A 394 20.00 -13.30 4.51
N GLY A 395 19.47 -12.82 5.63
CA GLY A 395 19.57 -11.44 6.11
C GLY A 395 18.39 -10.54 5.69
N TRP A 396 17.37 -11.08 5.04
CA TRP A 396 16.15 -10.37 4.64
C TRP A 396 14.91 -10.95 5.31
N LYS A 397 13.97 -10.07 5.64
CA LYS A 397 12.73 -10.46 6.36
C LYS A 397 11.74 -10.95 5.32
N ASP A 398 11.41 -12.24 5.38
CA ASP A 398 10.38 -12.91 4.63
C ASP A 398 9.01 -12.72 5.30
N MET A 399 7.92 -13.20 4.66
CA MET A 399 6.56 -13.11 5.20
C MET A 399 5.84 -14.46 5.14
N HIS A 400 5.43 -14.98 6.29
CA HIS A 400 4.49 -16.10 6.35
C HIS A 400 3.07 -15.60 6.61
N ILE A 401 2.09 -16.11 5.84
CA ILE A 401 0.67 -15.75 5.97
C ILE A 401 -0.19 -17.00 6.14
N THR A 402 -1.04 -17.02 7.16
CA THR A 402 -2.02 -18.10 7.37
C THR A 402 -3.34 -17.83 6.66
N ASN A 403 -3.99 -18.90 6.17
CA ASN A 403 -5.19 -18.76 5.34
C ASN A 403 -6.32 -19.76 5.63
N GLY A 404 -7.50 -19.38 5.14
CA GLY A 404 -8.69 -20.22 5.04
C GLY A 404 -9.78 -19.84 6.03
N ILE A 405 -11.01 -20.27 5.76
CA ILE A 405 -12.17 -19.99 6.63
C ILE A 405 -13.23 -21.08 6.54
N GLY A 406 -14.04 -21.18 7.60
CA GLY A 406 -15.12 -22.15 7.74
C GLY A 406 -16.20 -22.06 6.68
N ARG A 407 -16.95 -20.96 6.55
CA ARG A 407 -17.96 -20.83 5.49
C ARG A 407 -17.77 -19.51 4.78
N ASP A 408 -17.87 -19.51 3.46
CA ASP A 408 -17.64 -18.33 2.62
C ASP A 408 -18.82 -17.34 2.68
N PHE A 409 -18.96 -16.62 3.80
CA PHE A 409 -20.11 -15.72 4.01
C PHE A 409 -20.06 -14.45 3.15
N ILE A 410 -18.93 -14.16 2.51
CA ILE A 410 -18.80 -13.08 1.50
C ILE A 410 -19.03 -13.57 0.07
N ASN A 411 -19.46 -14.83 -0.11
CA ASN A 411 -19.78 -15.36 -1.43
C ASN A 411 -20.94 -14.57 -2.08
N ALA A 412 -20.71 -14.06 -3.28
CA ALA A 412 -21.63 -13.18 -4.02
C ALA A 412 -23.00 -13.84 -4.28
N ASP A 413 -23.03 -15.12 -4.65
CA ASP A 413 -24.28 -15.84 -4.87
C ASP A 413 -25.05 -16.06 -3.55
N PHE A 414 -24.35 -16.27 -2.44
CA PHE A 414 -24.95 -16.34 -1.10
C PHE A 414 -25.53 -15.00 -0.65
N LEU A 415 -24.81 -13.90 -0.86
CA LEU A 415 -25.27 -12.57 -0.49
C LEU A 415 -26.45 -12.11 -1.35
N GLU A 416 -26.46 -12.40 -2.67
CA GLU A 416 -27.59 -12.14 -3.56
C GLU A 416 -28.85 -12.94 -3.12
N PHE A 417 -28.66 -14.21 -2.74
CA PHE A 417 -29.72 -15.03 -2.15
C PHE A 417 -30.24 -14.43 -0.83
N SER A 418 -29.36 -14.08 0.09
CA SER A 418 -29.71 -13.55 1.41
C SER A 418 -30.46 -12.22 1.31
N SER A 419 -30.02 -11.33 0.42
CA SER A 419 -30.72 -10.08 0.10
C SER A 419 -32.14 -10.35 -0.42
N THR A 420 -32.30 -11.32 -1.32
CA THR A 420 -33.60 -11.71 -1.87
C THR A 420 -34.54 -12.26 -0.79
N VAL A 421 -34.03 -13.09 0.13
CA VAL A 421 -34.82 -13.62 1.25
C VAL A 421 -35.26 -12.49 2.19
N MET A 422 -34.34 -11.60 2.58
CA MET A 422 -34.65 -10.45 3.44
C MET A 422 -35.69 -9.51 2.84
N GLY A 423 -35.67 -9.31 1.51
CA GLY A 423 -36.64 -8.46 0.82
C GLY A 423 -38.02 -9.10 0.57
N ARG A 424 -38.14 -10.44 0.58
CA ARG A 424 -39.38 -11.15 0.18
C ARG A 424 -40.09 -11.91 1.30
N VAL A 425 -39.36 -12.36 2.31
CA VAL A 425 -39.91 -13.12 3.44
C VAL A 425 -40.10 -12.14 4.59
N SER A 426 -41.27 -12.05 5.22
CA SER A 426 -41.51 -11.13 6.34
C SER A 426 -41.30 -11.75 7.72
N ASP A 427 -41.36 -13.08 7.84
CA ASP A 427 -41.14 -13.78 9.10
C ASP A 427 -39.64 -13.90 9.41
N LEU A 428 -39.16 -13.20 10.44
CA LEU A 428 -37.74 -13.15 10.84
C LEU A 428 -37.16 -14.52 11.17
N LYS A 429 -37.97 -15.43 11.73
CA LYS A 429 -37.51 -16.78 12.08
C LYS A 429 -37.28 -17.61 10.82
N GLN A 430 -38.20 -17.54 9.86
CA GLN A 430 -38.07 -18.18 8.56
C GLN A 430 -36.94 -17.58 7.74
N GLN A 431 -36.77 -16.24 7.74
CA GLN A 431 -35.63 -15.57 7.10
C GLN A 431 -34.30 -16.14 7.61
N ARG A 432 -34.09 -16.10 8.94
CA ARG A 432 -32.87 -16.61 9.58
C ARG A 432 -32.63 -18.08 9.24
N LYS A 433 -33.68 -18.91 9.28
CA LYS A 433 -33.58 -20.32 8.92
C LYS A 433 -33.09 -20.51 7.48
N LEU A 434 -33.70 -19.84 6.51
CA LEU A 434 -33.32 -19.97 5.09
C LEU A 434 -31.89 -19.52 4.80
N ILE A 435 -31.47 -18.41 5.42
CA ILE A 435 -30.11 -17.88 5.29
C ILE A 435 -29.10 -18.85 5.92
N ASN A 436 -29.36 -19.33 7.14
CA ASN A 436 -28.47 -20.29 7.81
C ASN A 436 -28.40 -21.63 7.06
N ASP A 437 -29.53 -22.14 6.56
CA ASP A 437 -29.58 -23.36 5.74
C ASP A 437 -28.75 -23.19 4.45
N LYS A 438 -28.80 -22.00 3.84
CA LYS A 438 -27.98 -21.68 2.66
C LYS A 438 -26.51 -21.54 3.01
N LEU A 439 -26.15 -20.87 4.10
CA LEU A 439 -24.76 -20.70 4.54
C LEU A 439 -24.14 -22.07 4.88
N ALA A 440 -24.88 -22.94 5.57
CA ALA A 440 -24.47 -24.31 5.86
C ALA A 440 -24.27 -25.18 4.59
N SER A 441 -24.85 -24.79 3.46
CA SER A 441 -24.65 -25.46 2.17
C SER A 441 -23.36 -25.05 1.44
N LEU A 442 -22.73 -23.95 1.82
CA LEU A 442 -21.46 -23.50 1.22
C LEU A 442 -20.31 -24.38 1.69
N HIS A 443 -19.31 -24.60 0.85
CA HIS A 443 -18.12 -25.37 1.23
C HIS A 443 -17.20 -24.58 2.18
N HIS A 444 -16.37 -25.33 2.91
CA HIS A 444 -15.23 -24.74 3.60
C HIS A 444 -14.22 -24.20 2.61
N VAL A 445 -13.63 -23.05 2.93
CA VAL A 445 -12.56 -22.44 2.17
C VAL A 445 -11.26 -22.84 2.85
N ALA A 446 -10.83 -24.07 2.60
CA ALA A 446 -9.51 -24.50 3.05
C ALA A 446 -8.47 -24.05 2.02
N LEU A 447 -7.43 -23.37 2.48
CA LEU A 447 -6.36 -22.78 1.66
C LEU A 447 -4.99 -23.19 2.20
N GLY A 448 -3.99 -23.21 1.33
CA GLY A 448 -2.59 -23.31 1.76
C GLY A 448 -2.12 -21.98 2.31
N ASN A 449 -1.18 -22.02 3.27
CA ASN A 449 -0.53 -20.81 3.76
C ASN A 449 0.49 -20.29 2.73
N TYR A 450 0.81 -19.00 2.80
CA TYR A 450 1.85 -18.40 1.98
C TYR A 450 3.17 -18.27 2.73
N LEU A 451 4.29 -18.50 2.05
CA LEU A 451 5.60 -17.99 2.43
C LEU A 451 6.17 -17.18 1.26
N TYR A 452 6.34 -15.89 1.51
CA TYR A 452 6.90 -14.92 0.58
C TYR A 452 8.36 -14.67 0.94
N ARG A 453 9.27 -15.04 0.05
CA ARG A 453 10.70 -14.71 0.21
C ARG A 453 10.98 -13.30 -0.28
N ASN A 454 11.71 -12.53 0.50
CA ASN A 454 12.12 -11.17 0.15
C ASN A 454 13.20 -11.18 -0.93
N ASN A 455 13.03 -10.39 -2.00
CA ASN A 455 13.99 -10.32 -3.09
C ASN A 455 15.06 -9.22 -2.90
N GLY A 456 15.06 -8.49 -1.77
CA GLY A 456 15.98 -7.39 -1.47
C GLY A 456 15.79 -6.15 -2.35
N ASN A 457 14.61 -5.99 -2.96
CA ASN A 457 14.31 -4.92 -3.92
C ASN A 457 12.84 -4.46 -3.87
N TYR A 458 12.25 -4.44 -2.67
CA TYR A 458 10.84 -4.10 -2.42
C TYR A 458 9.81 -5.11 -2.93
N THR A 459 10.24 -6.25 -3.50
CA THR A 459 9.34 -7.30 -4.00
C THR A 459 9.57 -8.62 -3.31
N PHE A 460 8.53 -9.45 -3.33
CA PHE A 460 8.52 -10.78 -2.75
C PHE A 460 8.20 -11.84 -3.80
N THR A 461 8.69 -13.05 -3.55
CA THR A 461 8.40 -14.23 -4.37
C THR A 461 7.64 -15.26 -3.54
N ASP A 462 6.48 -15.70 -4.00
CA ASP A 462 5.78 -16.85 -3.39
C ASP A 462 6.63 -18.12 -3.55
N VAL A 463 7.12 -18.65 -2.43
CA VAL A 463 7.90 -19.88 -2.34
C VAL A 463 7.17 -20.97 -1.56
N SER A 464 5.87 -20.83 -1.30
CA SER A 464 5.10 -21.68 -0.36
C SER A 464 5.25 -23.18 -0.62
N ALA A 465 5.12 -23.61 -1.87
CA ALA A 465 5.26 -25.01 -2.27
C ALA A 465 6.72 -25.51 -2.25
N GLN A 466 7.70 -24.62 -2.44
CA GLN A 466 9.13 -24.94 -2.32
C GLN A 466 9.54 -25.03 -0.85
N ALA A 467 8.95 -24.19 -0.02
CA ALA A 467 9.15 -24.16 1.41
C ALA A 467 8.42 -25.28 2.15
N GLY A 468 7.36 -25.85 1.56
CA GLY A 468 6.59 -26.94 2.16
C GLY A 468 5.55 -26.48 3.18
N VAL A 469 5.01 -25.27 3.01
CA VAL A 469 3.98 -24.68 3.89
C VAL A 469 2.58 -24.61 3.24
N ASP A 470 2.44 -25.14 2.02
CA ASP A 470 1.22 -25.06 1.20
C ASP A 470 0.14 -26.11 1.58
N GLU A 471 0.26 -26.73 2.76
CA GLU A 471 -0.72 -27.72 3.22
C GLU A 471 -2.07 -27.07 3.55
N VAL A 472 -3.07 -27.40 2.73
CA VAL A 472 -4.42 -26.84 2.80
C VAL A 472 -5.10 -27.05 4.17
N SER A 473 -5.56 -25.94 4.77
CA SER A 473 -6.20 -25.87 6.09
C SER A 473 -7.15 -24.68 6.22
N MET A 474 -7.72 -24.53 7.42
CA MET A 474 -8.25 -23.27 7.93
C MET A 474 -7.32 -22.84 9.08
N SER A 475 -6.20 -22.23 8.71
CA SER A 475 -5.16 -21.77 9.63
C SER A 475 -5.45 -20.35 10.11
N ASN A 476 -5.25 -20.08 11.41
CA ASN A 476 -5.47 -18.76 12.00
C ASN A 476 -4.19 -18.24 12.65
N GLY A 477 -4.06 -18.28 13.99
CA GLY A 477 -2.86 -17.80 14.67
C GLY A 477 -1.62 -18.65 14.37
N ALA A 478 -0.46 -18.00 14.35
CA ALA A 478 0.83 -18.64 14.16
C ALA A 478 1.91 -17.90 14.95
N ALA A 479 2.96 -18.62 15.34
CA ALA A 479 4.16 -18.06 15.96
C ALA A 479 5.41 -18.79 15.48
N TYR A 480 6.55 -18.09 15.47
CA TYR A 480 7.85 -18.67 15.16
C TYR A 480 8.75 -18.75 16.40
N ALA A 481 9.69 -19.69 16.39
CA ALA A 481 10.71 -19.90 17.42
C ALA A 481 11.82 -20.84 16.91
N ASP A 482 13.01 -20.79 17.48
CA ASP A 482 14.03 -21.84 17.30
C ASP A 482 13.74 -22.98 18.31
N LEU A 483 12.92 -23.98 17.93
CA LEU A 483 12.39 -25.02 18.83
C LEU A 483 13.41 -26.11 19.16
N ASP A 484 14.39 -26.33 18.28
CA ASP A 484 15.44 -27.35 18.48
C ASP A 484 16.86 -26.80 18.74
N ASN A 485 16.95 -25.48 18.83
CA ASN A 485 18.13 -24.70 19.18
C ASN A 485 19.27 -24.82 18.16
N ASP A 486 18.97 -24.89 16.86
CA ASP A 486 19.98 -24.99 15.81
C ASP A 486 20.25 -23.70 15.02
N GLY A 487 19.50 -22.63 15.31
CA GLY A 487 19.78 -21.29 14.82
C GLY A 487 19.00 -20.87 13.58
N ASP A 488 17.98 -21.59 13.18
CA ASP A 488 16.94 -21.10 12.27
C ASP A 488 15.56 -21.04 12.97
N LEU A 489 14.57 -20.43 12.30
CA LEU A 489 13.24 -20.22 12.86
C LEU A 489 12.27 -21.30 12.38
N ASP A 490 11.77 -22.09 13.33
CA ASP A 490 10.64 -23.01 13.15
C ASP A 490 9.32 -22.26 13.28
N MET A 491 8.22 -22.93 12.93
CA MET A 491 6.89 -22.35 12.96
C MET A 491 5.82 -23.29 13.52
N VAL A 492 4.90 -22.71 14.28
CA VAL A 492 3.74 -23.39 14.85
C VAL A 492 2.47 -22.66 14.39
N VAL A 493 1.48 -23.41 13.89
CA VAL A 493 0.23 -22.86 13.34
C VAL A 493 -0.98 -23.51 13.99
N ASN A 494 -1.89 -22.69 14.50
CA ASN A 494 -3.18 -23.12 15.04
C ASN A 494 -4.20 -23.28 13.90
N ASN A 495 -4.85 -24.44 13.85
CA ASN A 495 -5.80 -24.81 12.80
C ASN A 495 -7.19 -25.07 13.37
N ILE A 496 -8.22 -24.56 12.70
CA ILE A 496 -9.61 -24.95 12.97
C ILE A 496 -9.86 -26.35 12.40
N ASN A 497 -10.44 -27.22 13.23
CA ASN A 497 -10.88 -28.58 12.86
C ASN A 497 -9.78 -29.52 12.31
N LYS A 498 -8.50 -29.16 12.51
CA LYS A 498 -7.32 -29.96 12.16
C LYS A 498 -6.30 -29.87 13.30
N GLU A 499 -5.40 -30.85 13.41
CA GLU A 499 -4.30 -30.73 14.38
C GLU A 499 -3.40 -29.54 14.00
N ALA A 500 -2.80 -28.91 15.01
CA ALA A 500 -1.83 -27.82 14.81
C ALA A 500 -0.65 -28.27 13.94
N TYR A 501 -0.10 -27.35 13.14
CA TYR A 501 1.12 -27.61 12.39
C TYR A 501 2.35 -27.29 13.23
N VAL A 502 3.35 -28.15 13.14
CA VAL A 502 4.70 -27.94 13.69
C VAL A 502 5.66 -28.12 12.53
N LEU A 503 6.23 -27.02 12.07
CA LEU A 503 7.03 -26.92 10.86
C LEU A 503 8.48 -26.68 11.29
N ILE A 504 9.33 -27.70 11.15
CA ILE A 504 10.75 -27.60 11.50
C ILE A 504 11.54 -27.14 10.30
N ASN A 505 12.28 -26.06 10.47
CA ASN A 505 13.14 -25.48 9.45
C ASN A 505 14.37 -26.39 9.22
N ASN A 506 14.87 -26.38 8.00
CA ASN A 506 15.97 -27.26 7.55
C ASN A 506 17.12 -26.44 6.96
N THR A 507 17.13 -25.12 7.22
CA THR A 507 18.21 -24.23 6.79
C THR A 507 19.50 -24.63 7.48
N ASN A 508 19.41 -24.80 8.80
CA ASN A 508 20.42 -25.39 9.63
C ASN A 508 19.98 -26.79 10.07
N GLU A 509 20.97 -27.63 10.38
CA GLU A 509 20.71 -28.96 10.91
C GLU A 509 21.84 -29.33 11.86
N LYS A 510 21.47 -29.67 13.09
CA LYS A 510 22.44 -30.04 14.13
C LYS A 510 23.40 -31.15 13.67
N GLY A 511 24.70 -30.86 13.73
CA GLY A 511 25.76 -31.80 13.37
C GLY A 511 26.11 -31.84 11.88
N LYS A 512 25.46 -31.02 11.04
CA LYS A 512 25.89 -30.73 9.67
C LYS A 512 26.66 -29.39 9.62
N PRO A 513 27.47 -29.15 8.57
CA PRO A 513 28.06 -27.83 8.35
C PRO A 513 26.97 -26.78 8.15
N VAL A 514 27.08 -25.66 8.89
CA VAL A 514 26.21 -24.48 8.73
C VAL A 514 26.39 -23.92 7.33
N LYS A 515 25.28 -23.72 6.63
CA LYS A 515 25.27 -23.15 5.27
C LYS A 515 24.90 -21.68 5.27
N GLN A 516 23.94 -21.29 6.11
CA GLN A 516 23.51 -19.92 6.32
C GLN A 516 23.73 -19.59 7.79
N HIS A 517 24.59 -18.60 8.02
CA HIS A 517 24.98 -18.20 9.36
C HIS A 517 23.87 -17.41 10.04
N SER A 518 23.81 -17.47 11.36
CA SER A 518 22.86 -16.67 12.14
C SER A 518 23.46 -16.25 13.48
N ILE A 519 22.80 -15.33 14.16
CA ILE A 519 23.06 -15.01 15.56
C ILE A 519 21.75 -14.94 16.32
N ARG A 520 21.70 -15.63 17.46
CA ARG A 520 20.57 -15.57 18.40
C ARG A 520 20.92 -14.65 19.54
N ILE A 521 20.02 -13.76 19.92
CA ILE A 521 20.24 -12.74 20.94
C ILE A 521 19.14 -12.83 21.98
N GLU A 522 19.55 -13.01 23.23
CA GLU A 522 18.68 -12.96 24.41
C GLU A 522 19.02 -11.72 25.22
N LEU A 523 18.04 -10.86 25.47
CA LEU A 523 18.23 -9.62 26.22
C LEU A 523 17.84 -9.82 27.68
N LYS A 524 18.67 -9.30 28.60
CA LYS A 524 18.38 -9.25 30.04
C LYS A 524 18.36 -7.81 30.52
N GLY A 525 17.16 -7.26 30.61
CA GLY A 525 16.87 -5.91 31.09
C GLY A 525 17.03 -5.75 32.61
N LYS A 526 16.64 -4.59 33.12
CA LYS A 526 16.63 -4.23 34.54
C LYS A 526 15.24 -3.79 34.98
N GLY A 527 15.07 -3.66 36.29
CA GLY A 527 13.83 -3.12 36.85
C GLY A 527 12.70 -4.12 36.71
N ALA A 528 11.53 -3.64 36.32
CA ALA A 528 10.32 -4.44 36.14
C ALA A 528 10.05 -4.80 34.66
N ASN A 529 11.12 -4.82 33.86
CA ASN A 529 11.11 -5.20 32.45
C ASN A 529 12.33 -6.11 32.14
N HIS A 530 12.36 -7.31 32.74
CA HIS A 530 13.49 -8.24 32.61
C HIS A 530 13.73 -8.74 31.18
N ALA A 531 12.68 -8.91 30.38
CA ALA A 531 12.76 -9.31 28.98
C ALA A 531 13.13 -8.15 28.02
N ALA A 532 13.31 -6.94 28.55
CA ALA A 532 13.69 -5.73 27.83
C ALA A 532 12.75 -5.37 26.67
N PHE A 533 11.43 -5.48 26.88
CA PHE A 533 10.45 -5.08 25.87
C PHE A 533 10.63 -3.60 25.51
N GLY A 534 10.57 -3.30 24.21
CA GLY A 534 10.89 -1.99 23.65
C GLY A 534 12.38 -1.76 23.33
N ALA A 535 13.28 -2.70 23.65
CA ALA A 535 14.68 -2.61 23.23
C ALA A 535 14.82 -2.79 21.71
N LYS A 536 15.79 -2.10 21.11
CA LYS A 536 16.17 -2.28 19.69
C LYS A 536 17.57 -2.86 19.58
N VAL A 537 17.74 -3.83 18.69
CA VAL A 537 19.04 -4.42 18.37
C VAL A 537 19.38 -4.16 16.92
N LYS A 538 20.58 -3.60 16.68
CA LYS A 538 21.15 -3.38 15.36
C LYS A 538 22.37 -4.28 15.18
N VAL A 539 22.37 -5.09 14.13
CA VAL A 539 23.49 -5.96 13.76
C VAL A 539 24.13 -5.42 12.49
N TYR A 540 25.43 -5.15 12.53
CA TYR A 540 26.20 -4.63 11.40
C TYR A 540 27.10 -5.71 10.81
N THR A 541 26.97 -5.95 9.50
CA THR A 541 27.80 -6.86 8.72
C THR A 541 28.23 -6.20 7.40
N GLY A 542 29.46 -5.70 7.34
CA GLY A 542 29.97 -4.96 6.20
C GLY A 542 29.17 -3.67 5.97
N SER A 543 28.46 -3.59 4.84
CA SER A 543 27.58 -2.45 4.52
C SER A 543 26.12 -2.67 4.93
N GLN A 544 25.76 -3.87 5.39
CA GLN A 544 24.39 -4.19 5.79
C GLN A 544 24.18 -3.87 7.27
N VAL A 545 23.00 -3.34 7.57
CA VAL A 545 22.47 -3.21 8.92
C VAL A 545 21.14 -3.96 8.97
N GLN A 546 20.90 -4.69 10.04
CA GLN A 546 19.59 -5.25 10.33
C GLN A 546 19.11 -4.72 11.67
N VAL A 547 17.85 -4.32 11.74
CA VAL A 547 17.21 -3.86 12.97
C VAL A 547 16.06 -4.79 13.33
N GLN A 548 15.96 -5.15 14.62
CA GLN A 548 14.79 -5.80 15.20
C GLN A 548 14.45 -5.16 16.56
N GLU A 549 13.16 -5.19 16.89
CA GLU A 549 12.62 -4.66 18.14
C GLU A 549 12.07 -5.81 19.01
N GLN A 550 12.36 -5.72 20.30
CA GLN A 550 11.96 -6.70 21.30
C GLN A 550 10.50 -6.47 21.71
N ASN A 551 9.55 -6.93 20.89
CA ASN A 551 8.12 -6.98 21.19
C ASN A 551 7.55 -8.31 20.65
N PRO A 552 7.03 -9.21 21.50
CA PRO A 552 6.68 -10.57 21.08
C PRO A 552 5.27 -10.70 20.49
N VAL A 553 4.36 -9.76 20.70
CA VAL A 553 3.01 -9.83 20.13
C VAL A 553 3.06 -9.43 18.66
N ARG A 554 2.79 -10.38 17.76
CA ARG A 554 2.91 -10.24 16.31
C ARG A 554 1.84 -11.06 15.58
N GLY A 555 1.48 -10.62 14.37
CA GLY A 555 0.56 -11.31 13.49
C GLY A 555 -0.88 -11.29 13.98
N TYR A 556 -1.44 -12.47 14.27
CA TYR A 556 -2.83 -12.62 14.67
C TYR A 556 -2.97 -13.51 15.91
N PHE A 557 -3.52 -12.93 16.98
CA PHE A 557 -3.83 -13.59 18.27
C PHE A 557 -2.63 -14.24 18.99
N SER A 558 -1.40 -13.94 18.58
CA SER A 558 -0.23 -14.76 18.90
C SER A 558 0.91 -13.94 19.51
N SER A 559 1.80 -14.64 20.19
CA SER A 559 3.06 -14.11 20.71
C SER A 559 4.23 -15.05 20.39
N VAL A 560 5.31 -14.50 19.86
CA VAL A 560 6.52 -15.21 19.41
C VAL A 560 7.58 -15.30 20.51
N ASP A 561 8.64 -16.08 20.26
CA ASP A 561 9.81 -16.15 21.15
C ASP A 561 10.44 -14.76 21.37
N THR A 562 10.87 -14.49 22.60
CA THR A 562 11.60 -13.28 22.97
C THR A 562 13.09 -13.33 22.60
N ARG A 563 13.59 -14.45 22.08
CA ARG A 563 14.94 -14.50 21.47
C ARG A 563 14.89 -13.93 20.05
N LEU A 564 15.70 -12.91 19.80
CA LEU A 564 15.85 -12.32 18.47
C LEU A 564 16.80 -13.18 17.63
N VAL A 565 16.43 -13.47 16.38
CA VAL A 565 17.25 -14.25 15.45
C VAL A 565 17.55 -13.39 14.23
N PHE A 566 18.83 -13.19 13.94
CA PHE A 566 19.29 -12.48 12.75
C PHE A 566 20.02 -13.47 11.83
N GLY A 567 19.51 -13.66 10.62
CA GLY A 567 20.25 -14.35 9.57
C GLY A 567 21.39 -13.48 9.06
N LEU A 568 22.52 -14.10 8.76
CA LEU A 568 23.75 -13.44 8.33
C LEU A 568 24.16 -13.91 6.92
N GLY A 569 23.36 -14.77 6.29
CA GLY A 569 23.65 -15.40 5.02
C GLY A 569 25.02 -16.07 5.04
N GLN A 570 25.91 -15.60 4.16
CA GLN A 570 27.28 -16.11 4.05
C GLN A 570 28.30 -15.32 4.90
N HIS A 571 27.86 -14.32 5.68
CA HIS A 571 28.76 -13.53 6.51
C HIS A 571 29.22 -14.33 7.74
N THR A 572 30.53 -14.55 7.84
CA THR A 572 31.14 -15.26 8.97
C THR A 572 31.65 -14.34 10.08
N HIS A 573 31.34 -13.04 10.00
CA HIS A 573 31.84 -12.03 10.92
C HIS A 573 30.81 -10.92 11.14
N ILE A 574 30.64 -10.52 12.40
CA ILE A 574 29.79 -9.40 12.83
C ILE A 574 30.71 -8.26 13.28
N ASP A 575 30.62 -7.11 12.61
CA ASP A 575 31.44 -5.94 12.92
C ASP A 575 31.07 -5.36 14.30
N SER A 576 29.76 -5.19 14.52
CA SER A 576 29.23 -4.76 15.81
C SER A 576 27.75 -5.07 15.98
N ILE A 577 27.36 -5.26 17.24
CA ILE A 577 25.97 -5.30 17.70
C ILE A 577 25.76 -4.08 18.58
N VAL A 578 24.76 -3.26 18.24
CA VAL A 578 24.34 -2.09 19.03
C VAL A 578 22.97 -2.39 19.63
N THR A 579 22.88 -2.35 20.96
CA THR A 579 21.61 -2.50 21.69
C THR A 579 21.22 -1.14 22.26
N ILE A 580 20.02 -0.68 21.92
CA ILE A 580 19.36 0.50 22.47
C ILE A 580 18.31 -0.01 23.45
N TRP A 581 18.44 0.35 24.71
CA TRP A 581 17.56 -0.12 25.79
C TRP A 581 16.32 0.79 25.93
N PRO A 582 15.24 0.31 26.55
CA PRO A 582 14.01 1.08 26.75
C PRO A 582 14.23 2.37 27.57
N ASP A 583 15.21 2.37 28.47
CA ASP A 583 15.59 3.51 29.33
C ASP A 583 16.48 4.57 28.64
N ASP A 584 16.49 4.59 27.31
CA ASP A 584 17.32 5.48 26.47
C ASP A 584 18.82 5.35 26.72
N THR A 585 19.27 4.22 27.27
CA THR A 585 20.70 3.89 27.33
C THR A 585 21.09 2.96 26.18
N TRP A 586 22.39 2.84 25.90
CA TRP A 586 22.85 1.94 24.85
C TRP A 586 24.14 1.22 25.21
N GLN A 587 24.41 0.13 24.50
CA GLN A 587 25.69 -0.57 24.56
C GLN A 587 26.10 -1.10 23.19
N VAL A 588 27.40 -1.35 23.02
CA VAL A 588 27.98 -1.89 21.80
C VAL A 588 28.89 -3.07 22.11
N LEU A 589 28.71 -4.14 21.35
CA LEU A 589 29.58 -5.32 21.35
C LEU A 589 30.26 -5.41 19.97
N ARG A 590 31.52 -5.83 19.95
CA ARG A 590 32.34 -5.99 18.74
C ARG A 590 32.96 -7.38 18.75
N GLU A 591 33.36 -7.87 17.58
CA GLU A 591 34.03 -9.18 17.44
C GLU A 591 33.16 -10.33 17.98
N VAL A 592 31.85 -10.28 17.68
CA VAL A 592 30.88 -11.29 18.12
C VAL A 592 30.97 -12.52 17.21
N ALA A 593 30.98 -13.71 17.81
CA ALA A 593 30.99 -14.96 17.07
C ALA A 593 29.62 -15.25 16.45
N VAL A 594 29.62 -15.59 15.16
CA VAL A 594 28.44 -16.11 14.45
C VAL A 594 28.06 -17.51 14.97
N ASP A 595 26.86 -17.96 14.63
CA ASP A 595 26.29 -19.29 14.95
C ASP A 595 26.21 -19.59 16.45
N SER A 596 26.00 -18.54 17.26
CA SER A 596 25.97 -18.63 18.71
C SER A 596 24.69 -18.06 19.31
N LEU A 597 24.45 -18.37 20.59
CA LEU A 597 23.50 -17.65 21.43
C LEU A 597 24.28 -16.61 22.24
N LEU A 598 23.97 -15.34 22.02
CA LEU A 598 24.52 -14.22 22.74
C LEU A 598 23.50 -13.72 23.77
N VAL A 599 23.82 -13.90 25.05
CA VAL A 599 23.06 -13.29 26.14
C VAL A 599 23.65 -11.91 26.43
N ILE A 600 22.81 -10.87 26.35
CA ILE A 600 23.21 -9.49 26.56
C ILE A 600 22.52 -8.96 27.82
N ASP A 601 23.29 -8.83 28.90
CA ASP A 601 22.84 -8.10 30.09
C ASP A 601 22.92 -6.59 29.87
N GLN A 602 21.91 -5.86 30.35
CA GLN A 602 21.86 -4.40 30.30
C GLN A 602 23.01 -3.78 31.11
N GLN A 603 24.07 -3.40 30.42
CA GLN A 603 25.26 -2.75 30.94
C GLN A 603 25.59 -1.52 30.09
N PRO A 604 24.86 -0.41 30.30
CA PRO A 604 24.92 0.71 29.38
C PRO A 604 26.28 1.39 29.39
N ALA A 605 26.76 1.72 28.19
CA ALA A 605 27.94 2.54 27.97
C ALA A 605 27.66 4.04 28.21
N GLY A 606 26.39 4.45 28.15
CA GLY A 606 25.92 5.81 28.38
C GLY A 606 24.49 6.01 27.87
N ALA A 607 24.02 7.26 27.88
CA ALA A 607 22.78 7.64 27.22
C ALA A 607 22.91 7.48 25.70
N TRP A 608 21.86 6.99 25.05
CA TRP A 608 21.76 6.91 23.60
C TRP A 608 21.86 8.33 23.03
N PRO A 609 22.81 8.59 22.11
CA PRO A 609 22.97 9.93 21.53
C PRO A 609 21.80 10.36 20.63
N GLY A 610 20.77 9.53 20.47
CA GLY A 610 19.71 9.71 19.49
C GLY A 610 20.13 9.25 18.11
N TYR A 611 19.17 9.19 17.19
CA TYR A 611 19.46 8.99 15.79
C TYR A 611 20.15 10.25 15.26
N THR A 612 21.31 10.09 14.64
CA THR A 612 21.96 11.20 13.95
C THR A 612 21.10 11.54 12.74
N THR A 613 20.38 12.65 12.80
CA THR A 613 19.83 13.22 11.57
C THR A 613 21.01 13.51 10.64
N SER A 614 20.92 13.06 9.40
CA SER A 614 21.93 13.40 8.40
C SER A 614 22.10 14.93 8.42
N ASN A 615 23.31 15.39 8.78
CA ASN A 615 23.66 16.81 8.73
C ASN A 615 23.77 17.34 7.29
N GLN A 616 23.47 16.51 6.28
CA GLN A 616 23.41 16.97 4.90
C GLN A 616 22.17 17.82 4.72
N PRO A 617 22.31 19.06 4.20
CA PRO A 617 21.14 19.88 3.88
C PRO A 617 20.28 19.15 2.84
N ALA A 618 18.97 19.12 3.08
CA ALA A 618 18.03 18.60 2.10
C ALA A 618 18.11 19.40 0.80
N VAL A 619 17.98 18.73 -0.35
CA VAL A 619 17.97 19.35 -1.68
C VAL A 619 16.77 20.30 -1.81
N PHE A 620 15.64 19.93 -1.22
CA PHE A 620 14.40 20.69 -1.28
C PHE A 620 13.98 21.19 0.11
N SER A 621 13.33 22.36 0.12
CA SER A 621 12.72 22.93 1.32
C SER A 621 11.33 23.48 1.00
N ASP A 622 10.35 23.24 1.87
CA ASP A 622 8.99 23.78 1.67
C ASP A 622 8.99 25.29 1.92
N ILE A 623 8.78 26.07 0.85
CA ILE A 623 8.69 27.53 0.88
C ILE A 623 7.30 28.03 0.50
N THR A 624 6.27 27.16 0.49
CA THR A 624 4.91 27.47 0.03
C THR A 624 4.36 28.76 0.65
N ASN A 625 4.49 28.88 1.98
CA ASN A 625 4.05 30.08 2.70
C ASN A 625 4.89 31.32 2.39
N ALA A 626 6.20 31.15 2.17
CA ALA A 626 7.12 32.24 1.86
C ALA A 626 6.93 32.78 0.44
N ALA A 627 6.57 31.92 -0.52
CA ALA A 627 6.32 32.26 -1.92
C ALA A 627 5.04 33.10 -2.11
N ARG A 628 4.08 33.05 -1.17
CA ARG A 628 2.80 33.79 -1.20
C ARG A 628 1.93 33.46 -2.43
N MET A 629 2.06 32.27 -3.00
CA MET A 629 1.23 31.77 -4.10
C MET A 629 -0.11 31.18 -3.62
N ALA A 630 -0.97 32.02 -3.04
CA ALA A 630 -2.26 31.55 -2.54
C ALA A 630 -3.20 31.13 -3.69
N TYR A 631 -3.32 29.83 -3.95
CA TYR A 631 -4.31 29.25 -4.85
C TYR A 631 -4.61 27.82 -4.42
N ARG A 632 -5.89 27.47 -4.50
CA ARG A 632 -6.41 26.12 -4.25
C ARG A 632 -7.22 25.72 -5.46
N HIS A 633 -6.81 24.66 -6.12
CA HIS A 633 -7.62 24.02 -7.14
C HIS A 633 -8.86 23.45 -6.49
N VAL A 634 -10.02 23.59 -7.12
CA VAL A 634 -11.28 23.10 -6.58
C VAL A 634 -12.05 22.41 -7.69
N GLU A 635 -12.26 21.12 -7.53
CA GLU A 635 -13.05 20.32 -8.47
C GLU A 635 -14.53 20.36 -8.14
N SER A 636 -15.37 20.25 -9.16
CA SER A 636 -16.79 19.98 -8.95
C SER A 636 -17.02 18.49 -8.65
N ASN A 637 -18.07 18.18 -7.89
CA ASN A 637 -18.47 16.79 -7.69
C ASN A 637 -19.27 16.31 -8.90
N TYR A 638 -18.60 15.57 -9.79
CA TYR A 638 -19.21 14.91 -10.93
C TYR A 638 -18.91 13.40 -10.90
N ASN A 639 -19.91 12.58 -11.23
CA ASN A 639 -19.82 11.12 -11.24
C ASN A 639 -19.80 10.60 -12.68
N ASP A 640 -18.60 10.43 -13.23
CA ASP A 640 -18.37 9.91 -14.58
C ASP A 640 -18.96 8.50 -14.75
N PHE A 641 -18.89 7.67 -13.70
CA PHE A 641 -19.43 6.30 -13.69
C PHE A 641 -20.96 6.27 -13.82
N ALA A 642 -21.66 7.36 -13.48
CA ALA A 642 -23.11 7.47 -13.74
C ALA A 642 -23.42 7.69 -15.23
N VAL A 643 -22.47 8.19 -16.01
CA VAL A 643 -22.60 8.38 -17.47
C VAL A 643 -22.17 7.13 -18.21
N GLN A 644 -21.00 6.58 -17.86
CA GLN A 644 -20.47 5.36 -18.45
C GLN A 644 -19.94 4.46 -17.33
N ARG A 645 -20.70 3.40 -16.99
CA ARG A 645 -20.50 2.62 -15.75
C ARG A 645 -19.20 1.84 -15.69
N LEU A 646 -18.71 1.40 -16.85
CA LEU A 646 -17.51 0.55 -16.96
C LEU A 646 -16.23 1.36 -17.18
N LEU A 647 -16.24 2.66 -16.91
CA LEU A 647 -15.02 3.48 -16.98
C LEU A 647 -13.95 2.94 -16.03
N PRO A 648 -12.68 2.86 -16.46
CA PRO A 648 -11.59 2.48 -15.57
C PRO A 648 -11.24 3.61 -14.58
N GLN A 649 -11.49 4.87 -14.95
CA GLN A 649 -11.22 6.04 -14.14
C GLN A 649 -12.12 7.21 -14.58
N LYS A 650 -12.17 8.25 -13.76
CA LYS A 650 -12.78 9.54 -14.12
C LYS A 650 -11.86 10.35 -15.05
N PHE A 651 -12.45 11.03 -16.02
CA PHE A 651 -11.79 11.97 -16.94
C PHE A 651 -12.32 13.41 -16.79
N SER A 652 -13.22 13.65 -15.84
CA SER A 652 -13.72 14.98 -15.53
C SER A 652 -12.81 15.83 -14.63
N GLN A 653 -11.71 15.26 -14.11
CA GLN A 653 -10.84 15.84 -13.06
C GLN A 653 -9.35 15.61 -13.38
N LEU A 654 -8.86 16.22 -14.46
CA LEU A 654 -7.52 15.94 -15.01
C LEU A 654 -6.48 17.04 -14.77
N GLY A 655 -6.90 18.27 -14.43
CA GLY A 655 -6.02 19.39 -14.11
C GLY A 655 -5.71 19.53 -12.61
N PRO A 656 -4.99 20.57 -12.17
CA PRO A 656 -4.55 21.71 -12.95
C PRO A 656 -3.18 21.51 -13.61
N TYR A 657 -2.95 22.27 -14.67
CA TYR A 657 -1.67 22.35 -15.39
C TYR A 657 -1.01 23.72 -15.17
N ILE A 658 0.31 23.78 -15.35
CA ILE A 658 1.15 24.96 -15.12
C ILE A 658 1.80 25.39 -16.44
N ALA A 659 1.78 26.69 -16.71
CA ALA A 659 2.64 27.29 -17.73
C ALA A 659 3.55 28.34 -17.10
N THR A 660 4.77 28.47 -17.60
CA THR A 660 5.73 29.48 -17.12
C THR A 660 6.36 30.27 -18.26
N ALA A 661 6.62 31.55 -18.03
CA ALA A 661 7.33 32.46 -18.94
C ALA A 661 7.70 33.77 -18.23
N ASP A 662 8.66 34.53 -18.75
CA ASP A 662 8.86 35.94 -18.38
C ASP A 662 7.93 36.81 -19.22
N VAL A 663 6.71 37.09 -18.74
CA VAL A 663 5.65 37.68 -19.58
C VAL A 663 5.80 39.19 -19.73
N ASN A 664 6.60 39.82 -18.87
CA ASN A 664 6.81 41.28 -18.83
C ASN A 664 8.26 41.69 -19.16
N LYS A 665 9.15 40.71 -19.41
CA LYS A 665 10.58 40.85 -19.70
C LYS A 665 11.38 41.51 -18.58
N ASP A 666 11.04 41.25 -17.32
CA ASP A 666 11.78 41.77 -16.17
C ASP A 666 12.92 40.84 -15.68
N GLY A 667 13.08 39.70 -16.33
CA GLY A 667 14.09 38.68 -16.05
C GLY A 667 13.66 37.67 -14.98
N LEU A 668 12.39 37.69 -14.55
CA LEU A 668 11.82 36.75 -13.59
C LEU A 668 10.80 35.83 -14.30
N THR A 669 10.68 34.61 -13.80
CA THR A 669 9.75 33.63 -14.37
C THR A 669 8.39 33.75 -13.68
N ASP A 670 7.36 34.08 -14.45
CA ASP A 670 5.97 34.15 -14.05
C ASP A 670 5.23 32.83 -14.32
N VAL A 671 4.07 32.66 -13.69
CA VAL A 671 3.40 31.36 -13.60
C VAL A 671 1.91 31.51 -13.84
N PHE A 672 1.34 30.68 -14.71
CA PHE A 672 -0.10 30.48 -14.81
C PHE A 672 -0.46 29.09 -14.31
N VAL A 673 -1.56 28.98 -13.57
CA VAL A 673 -2.15 27.71 -13.14
C VAL A 673 -3.59 27.64 -13.65
N GLY A 674 -3.90 26.59 -14.41
CA GLY A 674 -5.24 26.34 -14.93
C GLY A 674 -6.28 26.15 -13.82
N GLY A 675 -7.53 26.53 -14.09
CA GLY A 675 -8.65 26.31 -13.17
C GLY A 675 -9.65 25.28 -13.68
N ALA A 676 -10.30 24.58 -12.76
CA ALA A 676 -11.34 23.62 -13.09
C ALA A 676 -12.62 24.26 -13.63
N PHE A 677 -13.57 23.42 -14.06
CA PHE A 677 -14.95 23.81 -14.29
C PHE A 677 -15.52 24.65 -13.13
N ASN A 678 -16.16 25.79 -13.45
CA ASN A 678 -16.64 26.83 -12.52
C ASN A 678 -15.59 27.68 -11.79
N PHE A 679 -14.29 27.43 -11.97
CA PHE A 679 -13.23 28.17 -11.27
C PHE A 679 -12.21 28.74 -12.25
N SER A 680 -11.95 30.06 -12.19
CA SER A 680 -10.92 30.67 -13.04
C SER A 680 -9.52 30.16 -12.69
N GLY A 681 -8.69 29.92 -13.72
CA GLY A 681 -7.25 29.82 -13.54
C GLY A 681 -6.65 31.12 -13.00
N ARG A 682 -5.44 31.04 -12.45
CA ARG A 682 -4.77 32.15 -11.77
C ARG A 682 -3.38 32.38 -12.35
N PHE A 683 -3.10 33.64 -12.68
CA PHE A 683 -1.81 34.11 -13.15
C PHE A 683 -1.04 34.76 -12.01
N PHE A 684 0.26 34.51 -11.91
CA PHE A 684 1.15 34.96 -10.84
C PHE A 684 2.38 35.63 -11.41
N LEU A 685 2.53 36.93 -11.12
CA LEU A 685 3.74 37.69 -11.42
C LEU A 685 4.76 37.52 -10.30
N GLN A 686 5.96 37.07 -10.63
CA GLN A 686 7.05 36.98 -9.67
C GLN A 686 7.57 38.38 -9.32
N GLN A 687 7.91 38.57 -8.06
CA GLN A 687 8.48 39.80 -7.53
C GLN A 687 9.97 39.58 -7.24
N LYS A 688 10.78 40.65 -7.28
CA LYS A 688 12.24 40.59 -7.03
C LYS A 688 12.64 39.99 -5.68
N ASN A 689 11.72 39.92 -4.72
CA ASN A 689 11.93 39.29 -3.41
C ASN A 689 11.64 37.78 -3.39
N GLY A 690 11.26 37.17 -4.53
CA GLY A 690 10.90 35.76 -4.67
C GLY A 690 9.45 35.44 -4.30
N GLN A 691 8.62 36.45 -4.01
CA GLN A 691 7.19 36.28 -3.77
C GLN A 691 6.40 36.43 -5.07
N PHE A 692 5.14 36.00 -5.06
CA PHE A 692 4.25 36.15 -6.21
C PHE A 692 3.03 37.01 -5.88
N THR A 693 2.58 37.77 -6.87
CA THR A 693 1.30 38.47 -6.85
C THR A 693 0.36 37.86 -7.87
N GLY A 694 -0.76 37.31 -7.41
CA GLY A 694 -1.67 36.54 -8.26
C GLY A 694 -2.98 37.26 -8.61
N VAL A 695 -3.37 37.24 -9.88
CA VAL A 695 -4.66 37.72 -10.40
C VAL A 695 -5.40 36.59 -11.11
N SER A 696 -6.73 36.56 -11.02
CA SER A 696 -7.53 35.60 -11.79
C SER A 696 -7.45 35.94 -13.28
N LEU A 697 -7.40 34.91 -14.13
CA LEU A 697 -7.45 35.12 -15.59
C LEU A 697 -8.78 35.74 -16.02
N THR A 698 -9.87 35.37 -15.34
CA THR A 698 -11.20 35.96 -15.54
C THR A 698 -11.87 36.23 -14.19
N ASP A 699 -12.63 37.32 -14.09
CA ASP A 699 -13.37 37.68 -12.86
C ASP A 699 -14.73 36.96 -12.73
N SER A 700 -15.13 36.19 -13.75
CA SER A 700 -16.41 35.47 -13.80
C SER A 700 -16.23 33.96 -13.65
N ILE A 701 -17.31 33.28 -13.26
CA ILE A 701 -17.42 31.82 -13.37
C ILE A 701 -17.28 31.43 -14.84
N LYS A 702 -16.42 30.46 -15.14
CA LYS A 702 -16.22 29.89 -16.48
C LYS A 702 -16.77 28.47 -16.55
N MET A 703 -17.26 28.07 -17.72
CA MET A 703 -17.83 26.73 -17.95
C MET A 703 -16.82 25.77 -18.58
N GLU A 704 -15.66 26.28 -18.99
CA GLU A 704 -14.56 25.50 -19.51
C GLU A 704 -13.74 24.89 -18.37
N GLU A 705 -13.17 23.73 -18.62
CA GLU A 705 -12.13 23.09 -17.83
C GLU A 705 -10.77 23.43 -18.48
N ASP A 706 -9.77 23.85 -17.70
CA ASP A 706 -8.44 24.17 -18.25
C ASP A 706 -7.59 22.88 -18.24
N GLN A 707 -7.48 22.23 -19.41
CA GLN A 707 -6.89 20.88 -19.54
C GLN A 707 -5.40 20.84 -19.86
N ASP A 708 -4.83 21.93 -20.37
CA ASP A 708 -3.38 22.15 -20.50
C ASP A 708 -3.17 23.63 -20.88
N CYS A 709 -1.97 24.16 -20.67
CA CYS A 709 -1.64 25.54 -20.99
C CYS A 709 -0.17 25.74 -21.38
N ILE A 710 0.08 26.71 -22.27
CA ILE A 710 1.44 27.05 -22.70
C ILE A 710 1.58 28.55 -22.98
N PHE A 711 2.76 29.09 -22.70
CA PHE A 711 3.16 30.44 -23.08
C PHE A 711 4.05 30.42 -24.34
N PHE A 712 3.77 31.29 -25.30
CA PHE A 712 4.59 31.51 -26.49
C PHE A 712 4.24 32.84 -27.17
N ASP A 713 5.13 33.42 -27.96
CA ASP A 713 4.85 34.65 -28.73
C ASP A 713 3.99 34.31 -29.95
N ALA A 714 2.68 34.54 -29.87
CA ALA A 714 1.76 34.11 -30.92
C ALA A 714 1.72 35.10 -32.09
N ASN A 715 1.95 36.40 -31.86
CA ASN A 715 1.81 37.45 -32.86
C ASN A 715 3.15 38.02 -33.39
N GLY A 716 4.28 37.60 -32.82
CA GLY A 716 5.62 38.04 -33.17
C GLY A 716 6.00 39.41 -32.59
N ASP A 717 5.32 39.88 -31.53
CA ASP A 717 5.63 41.15 -30.86
C ASP A 717 6.73 41.02 -29.77
N GLY A 718 7.18 39.78 -29.55
CA GLY A 718 8.21 39.40 -28.62
C GLY A 718 7.70 39.13 -27.20
N TYR A 719 6.43 39.36 -26.86
CA TYR A 719 5.89 39.08 -25.55
C TYR A 719 5.12 37.75 -25.54
N PRO A 720 5.34 36.86 -24.56
CA PRO A 720 4.61 35.61 -24.49
C PRO A 720 3.10 35.84 -24.27
N ASP A 721 2.29 35.21 -25.12
CA ASP A 721 0.84 35.06 -25.04
C ASP A 721 0.49 33.72 -24.39
N LEU A 722 -0.72 33.62 -23.80
CA LEU A 722 -1.17 32.41 -23.12
C LEU A 722 -2.20 31.66 -23.96
N LEU A 723 -1.94 30.40 -24.26
CA LEU A 723 -2.95 29.48 -24.78
C LEU A 723 -3.39 28.53 -23.67
N VAL A 724 -4.70 28.40 -23.49
CA VAL A 724 -5.33 27.44 -22.58
C VAL A 724 -6.21 26.50 -23.38
N THR A 725 -5.92 25.21 -23.35
CA THR A 725 -6.78 24.19 -23.95
C THR A 725 -7.95 23.86 -23.04
N GLY A 726 -9.02 23.36 -23.65
CA GLY A 726 -10.28 23.05 -22.97
C GLY A 726 -10.62 21.58 -23.07
N GLY A 727 -11.51 21.11 -22.21
CA GLY A 727 -12.07 19.77 -22.34
C GLY A 727 -12.67 19.23 -21.06
N ASN A 728 -13.94 18.82 -21.06
CA ASN A 728 -14.49 18.03 -19.96
C ASN A 728 -15.54 17.06 -20.49
N ILE A 729 -15.49 15.80 -20.04
CA ILE A 729 -16.46 14.78 -20.45
C ILE A 729 -17.90 15.08 -19.97
N GLN A 730 -18.06 16.05 -19.06
CA GLN A 730 -19.36 16.61 -18.67
C GLN A 730 -20.13 17.19 -19.86
N PHE A 731 -19.45 17.57 -20.93
CA PHE A 731 -20.05 18.12 -22.15
C PHE A 731 -19.94 17.17 -23.33
N GLU A 732 -20.82 17.34 -24.31
CA GLU A 732 -20.65 16.71 -25.63
C GLU A 732 -19.35 17.17 -26.29
N ASP A 733 -18.71 16.30 -27.08
CA ASP A 733 -17.42 16.59 -27.74
C ASP A 733 -17.47 17.90 -28.56
N THR A 734 -18.62 18.22 -29.16
CA THR A 734 -18.84 19.42 -29.99
C THR A 734 -19.12 20.70 -29.19
N SER A 735 -19.15 20.64 -27.86
CA SER A 735 -19.48 21.77 -26.99
C SER A 735 -18.57 22.97 -27.24
N ALA A 736 -19.13 24.19 -27.15
CA ALA A 736 -18.34 25.43 -27.26
C ALA A 736 -17.25 25.54 -26.18
N TYR A 737 -17.43 24.87 -25.03
CA TYR A 737 -16.51 24.89 -23.90
C TYR A 737 -15.26 24.01 -24.10
N ASN A 738 -15.25 23.16 -25.13
CA ASN A 738 -14.10 22.35 -25.53
C ASN A 738 -13.21 23.09 -26.56
N LYS A 739 -13.36 24.41 -26.69
CA LYS A 739 -12.58 25.24 -27.62
C LYS A 739 -11.28 25.72 -26.94
N PRO A 740 -10.10 25.54 -27.55
CA PRO A 740 -8.88 26.21 -27.09
C PRO A 740 -8.99 27.73 -27.15
N ARG A 741 -8.40 28.43 -26.18
CA ARG A 741 -8.52 29.88 -26.00
C ARG A 741 -7.15 30.52 -25.95
N LEU A 742 -6.89 31.47 -26.86
CA LEU A 742 -5.69 32.30 -26.87
C LEU A 742 -5.98 33.63 -26.16
N TYR A 743 -5.13 34.00 -25.22
CA TYR A 743 -5.15 35.28 -24.53
C TYR A 743 -3.90 36.07 -24.88
N MET A 744 -4.10 37.22 -25.51
CA MET A 744 -3.02 38.12 -25.91
C MET A 744 -2.53 38.93 -24.71
N ASN A 745 -1.22 39.02 -24.57
CA ASN A 745 -0.53 39.81 -23.56
C ASN A 745 -0.36 41.26 -24.05
N ASP A 746 -0.45 42.24 -23.14
CA ASP A 746 -0.13 43.64 -23.43
C ASP A 746 1.32 44.03 -23.13
N GLY A 747 2.17 43.02 -22.88
CA GLY A 747 3.57 43.14 -22.47
C GLY A 747 3.77 43.54 -21.01
N LYS A 748 2.70 43.61 -20.22
CA LYS A 748 2.73 43.89 -18.78
C LYS A 748 2.12 42.76 -17.95
N GLY A 749 1.78 41.64 -18.58
CA GLY A 749 1.12 40.51 -17.94
C GLY A 749 -0.39 40.70 -17.80
N HIS A 750 -1.02 41.58 -18.60
CA HIS A 750 -2.48 41.60 -18.73
C HIS A 750 -2.93 40.83 -19.96
N PHE A 751 -3.74 39.81 -19.74
CA PHE A 751 -4.19 38.88 -20.76
C PHE A 751 -5.60 39.20 -21.24
N ARG A 752 -5.83 39.23 -22.57
CA ARG A 752 -7.15 39.45 -23.18
C ARG A 752 -7.48 38.37 -24.19
N LEU A 753 -8.64 37.74 -24.03
CA LEU A 753 -9.10 36.70 -24.94
C LEU A 753 -9.21 37.20 -26.39
N GLN A 754 -8.52 36.54 -27.32
CA GLN A 754 -8.69 36.72 -28.75
C GLN A 754 -9.69 35.69 -29.29
N ALA A 755 -10.98 36.02 -29.24
CA ALA A 755 -12.08 35.08 -29.50
C ALA A 755 -12.01 34.33 -30.86
N ASN A 756 -11.44 34.97 -31.89
CA ASN A 756 -11.34 34.45 -33.25
C ASN A 756 -9.96 33.87 -33.61
N ALA A 757 -9.02 33.76 -32.66
CA ALA A 757 -7.69 33.18 -32.91
C ALA A 757 -7.80 31.72 -33.36
N ILE A 758 -8.60 30.92 -32.65
CA ILE A 758 -8.85 29.52 -32.96
C ILE A 758 -10.17 29.38 -33.72
N PRO A 759 -10.21 28.66 -34.87
CA PRO A 759 -11.43 28.36 -35.60
C PRO A 759 -12.56 27.77 -34.75
N ALA A 760 -13.79 28.20 -35.01
CA ALA A 760 -14.95 27.81 -34.20
C ALA A 760 -15.35 26.32 -34.32
N ASN A 761 -14.81 25.57 -35.28
CA ASN A 761 -15.03 24.14 -35.44
C ASN A 761 -14.00 23.27 -34.70
N ILE A 762 -12.89 23.86 -34.22
CA ILE A 762 -11.90 23.12 -33.44
C ILE A 762 -12.45 22.96 -32.03
N ARG A 763 -12.80 21.72 -31.69
CA ARG A 763 -13.26 21.26 -30.39
C ARG A 763 -12.53 20.00 -30.02
N ILE A 764 -12.06 19.96 -28.79
CA ILE A 764 -11.17 18.91 -28.32
C ILE A 764 -11.32 18.77 -26.81
N ILE A 765 -11.32 17.54 -26.31
CA ILE A 765 -10.98 17.28 -24.91
C ILE A 765 -9.49 16.98 -24.92
N ALA A 766 -8.71 18.03 -24.62
CA ALA A 766 -7.27 18.00 -24.76
C ALA A 766 -6.64 17.12 -23.67
N GLY A 767 -5.55 16.44 -24.03
CA GLY A 767 -4.63 15.83 -23.08
C GLY A 767 -3.31 16.60 -22.99
N CYS A 768 -2.92 17.32 -24.05
CA CYS A 768 -1.74 18.18 -24.04
C CYS A 768 -1.79 19.26 -25.12
N VAL A 769 -0.91 20.26 -24.98
CA VAL A 769 -0.50 21.20 -26.01
C VAL A 769 1.01 21.40 -26.02
N ALA A 770 1.60 21.45 -27.21
CA ALA A 770 3.02 21.72 -27.38
C ALA A 770 3.25 22.70 -28.55
N THR A 771 4.27 23.55 -28.45
CA THR A 771 4.61 24.54 -29.48
C THR A 771 5.89 24.16 -30.21
N GLY A 772 5.95 24.41 -31.51
CA GLY A 772 7.13 24.17 -32.35
C GLY A 772 6.97 24.78 -33.74
N ASP A 773 8.02 25.38 -34.29
CA ASP A 773 8.03 25.95 -35.65
C ASP A 773 8.30 24.84 -36.68
N TYR A 774 7.25 24.11 -37.07
CA TYR A 774 7.41 22.92 -37.91
C TYR A 774 7.69 23.28 -39.38
N ASP A 775 7.29 24.46 -39.85
CA ASP A 775 7.49 24.90 -41.24
C ASP A 775 8.64 25.89 -41.45
N GLY A 776 9.30 26.31 -40.37
CA GLY A 776 10.52 27.11 -40.38
C GLY A 776 10.28 28.57 -40.75
N ASP A 777 9.07 29.08 -40.51
CA ASP A 777 8.70 30.46 -40.84
C ASP A 777 9.02 31.47 -39.73
N GLY A 778 9.52 30.99 -38.58
CA GLY A 778 9.88 31.76 -37.41
C GLY A 778 8.72 32.05 -36.45
N GLN A 779 7.52 31.54 -36.72
CA GLN A 779 6.36 31.61 -35.83
C GLN A 779 6.14 30.25 -35.17
N ALA A 780 5.87 30.24 -33.88
CA ALA A 780 5.56 29.00 -33.19
C ALA A 780 4.16 28.49 -33.57
N ASP A 781 4.09 27.25 -34.07
CA ASP A 781 2.84 26.53 -34.34
C ASP A 781 2.43 25.67 -33.14
N LEU A 782 1.24 25.06 -33.21
CA LEU A 782 0.68 24.25 -32.12
C LEU A 782 0.42 22.82 -32.56
N PHE A 783 0.79 21.88 -31.70
CA PHE A 783 0.17 20.56 -31.64
C PHE A 783 -0.77 20.49 -30.43
N ILE A 784 -2.02 20.08 -30.64
CA ILE A 784 -2.99 19.82 -29.56
C ILE A 784 -3.49 18.38 -29.66
N GLY A 785 -3.12 17.56 -28.68
CA GLY A 785 -3.47 16.15 -28.59
C GLY A 785 -4.81 15.93 -27.90
N SER A 786 -5.67 15.08 -28.47
CA SER A 786 -6.93 14.69 -27.80
C SER A 786 -6.69 13.47 -26.92
N ARG A 787 -7.09 13.54 -25.65
CA ARG A 787 -6.99 12.40 -24.73
C ARG A 787 -8.15 11.43 -24.92
N VAL A 788 -9.37 11.90 -24.72
CA VAL A 788 -10.59 11.09 -24.77
C VAL A 788 -11.73 11.85 -25.46
N THR A 789 -12.82 11.15 -25.74
CA THR A 789 -14.14 11.73 -26.00
C THR A 789 -15.04 11.48 -24.78
N ARG A 790 -16.28 11.97 -24.83
CA ARG A 790 -17.31 11.56 -23.86
C ARG A 790 -17.58 10.04 -23.85
N HIS A 791 -17.19 9.32 -24.89
CA HIS A 791 -17.41 7.88 -25.03
C HIS A 791 -16.06 7.12 -25.00
N TYR A 792 -15.57 6.82 -23.80
CA TYR A 792 -14.34 6.02 -23.65
C TYR A 792 -14.52 4.61 -24.26
N PRO A 793 -13.51 4.02 -24.92
CA PRO A 793 -12.13 4.48 -25.10
C PRO A 793 -11.88 5.25 -26.40
N LEU A 794 -12.89 5.89 -26.99
CA LEU A 794 -12.66 6.67 -28.20
C LEU A 794 -11.83 7.92 -27.89
N SER A 795 -10.82 8.17 -28.72
CA SER A 795 -10.06 9.41 -28.76
C SER A 795 -10.62 10.37 -29.81
N GLY A 796 -10.61 11.67 -29.51
CA GLY A 796 -11.01 12.71 -30.45
C GLY A 796 -9.97 12.96 -31.54
N ARG A 797 -10.28 13.91 -32.43
CA ARG A 797 -9.32 14.44 -33.40
C ARG A 797 -8.24 15.25 -32.69
N SER A 798 -6.98 15.06 -33.06
CA SER A 798 -5.88 15.94 -32.67
C SER A 798 -5.56 16.94 -33.79
N TYR A 799 -4.83 18.02 -33.47
CA TYR A 799 -4.63 19.12 -34.40
C TYR A 799 -3.17 19.57 -34.47
N VAL A 800 -2.68 19.81 -35.69
CA VAL A 800 -1.54 20.70 -35.97
C VAL A 800 -2.11 21.99 -36.51
N LEU A 801 -1.86 23.10 -35.79
CA LEU A 801 -2.39 24.41 -36.13
C LEU A 801 -1.24 25.33 -36.52
N ARG A 802 -1.22 25.76 -37.78
CA ARG A 802 -0.25 26.74 -38.26
C ARG A 802 -0.59 28.13 -37.74
N ASN A 803 0.39 28.86 -37.25
CA ASN A 803 0.25 30.22 -36.76
C ASN A 803 0.47 31.26 -37.86
N ASP A 804 -0.56 32.09 -38.10
CA ASP A 804 -0.50 33.24 -38.99
C ASP A 804 -0.69 34.53 -38.14
N LYS A 805 0.33 34.89 -37.33
CA LYS A 805 0.35 36.06 -36.43
C LYS A 805 -0.79 36.10 -35.40
N GLY A 806 -0.95 35.04 -34.64
CA GLY A 806 -1.96 34.90 -33.58
C GLY A 806 -3.32 34.43 -34.09
N VAL A 807 -3.41 34.04 -35.36
CA VAL A 807 -4.60 33.41 -35.96
C VAL A 807 -4.19 32.06 -36.50
N PHE A 808 -4.92 31.01 -36.11
CA PHE A 808 -4.51 29.64 -36.33
C PHE A 808 -5.33 28.95 -37.41
N THR A 809 -4.66 28.14 -38.24
CA THR A 809 -5.28 27.34 -39.30
C THR A 809 -5.02 25.86 -39.08
N ASP A 810 -6.07 25.02 -39.12
CA ASP A 810 -5.91 23.56 -39.08
C ASP A 810 -5.25 23.07 -40.38
N VAL A 811 -4.01 22.59 -40.27
CA VAL A 811 -3.21 22.04 -41.36
C VAL A 811 -2.93 20.55 -41.18
N THR A 812 -3.48 19.92 -40.13
CA THR A 812 -3.16 18.56 -39.66
C THR A 812 -3.06 17.54 -40.78
N ALA A 813 -4.13 17.38 -41.58
CA ALA A 813 -4.19 16.37 -42.63
C ALA A 813 -3.21 16.62 -43.80
N GLY A 814 -2.77 17.87 -43.98
CA GLY A 814 -1.77 18.27 -44.96
C GLY A 814 -0.34 18.06 -44.46
N VAL A 815 -0.11 18.25 -43.16
CA VAL A 815 1.19 18.05 -42.50
C VAL A 815 1.48 16.57 -42.26
N CYS A 816 0.55 15.84 -41.64
CA CYS A 816 0.64 14.40 -41.39
C CYS A 816 -0.76 13.82 -41.09
N LYS A 817 -1.22 12.86 -41.90
CA LYS A 817 -2.58 12.31 -41.78
C LYS A 817 -2.77 11.48 -40.52
N GLU A 818 -1.70 10.84 -40.07
CA GLU A 818 -1.63 9.99 -38.89
C GLU A 818 -1.87 10.78 -37.59
N LEU A 819 -1.61 12.10 -37.61
CA LEU A 819 -1.89 13.01 -36.49
C LEU A 819 -3.35 13.47 -36.40
N VAL A 820 -4.21 13.11 -37.36
CA VAL A 820 -5.65 13.41 -37.27
C VAL A 820 -6.30 12.60 -36.15
N GLN A 821 -5.90 11.33 -35.99
CA GLN A 821 -6.35 10.44 -34.91
C GLN A 821 -5.16 9.62 -34.39
N PRO A 822 -4.27 10.25 -33.59
CA PRO A 822 -3.03 9.62 -33.18
C PRO A 822 -3.17 8.64 -32.01
N GLY A 823 -4.33 8.59 -31.36
CA GLY A 823 -4.58 7.79 -30.14
C GLY A 823 -5.06 8.68 -28.99
N MET A 824 -5.03 8.15 -27.77
CA MET A 824 -5.41 8.86 -26.55
C MET A 824 -4.21 9.63 -25.99
N VAL A 825 -3.91 10.79 -26.57
CA VAL A 825 -2.67 11.54 -26.29
C VAL A 825 -2.75 12.22 -24.93
N THR A 826 -1.69 12.07 -24.12
CA THR A 826 -1.53 12.73 -22.82
C THR A 826 -0.36 13.69 -22.77
N SER A 827 0.63 13.55 -23.67
CA SER A 827 1.80 14.42 -23.68
C SER A 827 2.45 14.48 -25.05
N ALA A 828 3.10 15.61 -25.33
CA ALA A 828 3.82 15.85 -26.57
C ALA A 828 5.01 16.79 -26.35
N VAL A 829 6.10 16.56 -27.07
CA VAL A 829 7.27 17.43 -27.08
C VAL A 829 7.71 17.69 -28.52
N TRP A 830 8.13 18.92 -28.80
CA TRP A 830 8.85 19.27 -30.02
C TRP A 830 10.34 19.31 -29.70
N THR A 831 11.14 18.53 -30.42
CA THR A 831 12.59 18.46 -30.22
C THR A 831 13.31 18.04 -31.49
N ASP A 832 14.59 18.36 -31.62
CA ASP A 832 15.43 17.96 -32.74
C ASP A 832 16.05 16.58 -32.44
N LEU A 833 15.45 15.50 -32.96
CA LEU A 833 15.82 14.13 -32.59
C LEU A 833 17.11 13.66 -33.27
N ASP A 834 17.49 14.27 -34.39
CA ASP A 834 18.66 13.86 -35.17
C ASP A 834 19.64 14.99 -35.51
N ASN A 835 19.54 16.10 -34.76
CA ASN A 835 20.41 17.26 -34.83
C ASN A 835 20.44 17.90 -36.23
N ASP A 836 19.31 17.90 -36.94
CA ASP A 836 19.16 18.50 -38.26
C ASP A 836 18.61 19.95 -38.22
N HIS A 837 18.42 20.48 -37.02
CA HIS A 837 17.89 21.80 -36.68
C HIS A 837 16.45 22.04 -37.13
N GLN A 838 15.69 20.98 -37.40
CA GLN A 838 14.24 21.05 -37.56
C GLN A 838 13.56 20.38 -36.37
N PRO A 839 12.54 21.00 -35.76
CA PRO A 839 11.83 20.36 -34.66
C PRO A 839 10.98 19.20 -35.16
N ASP A 840 11.22 18.02 -34.61
CA ASP A 840 10.41 16.82 -34.73
C ASP A 840 9.36 16.77 -33.62
N LEU A 841 8.29 16.00 -33.82
CA LEU A 841 7.24 15.81 -32.81
C LEU A 841 7.31 14.40 -32.23
N VAL A 842 7.31 14.30 -30.90
CA VAL A 842 7.12 13.03 -30.19
C VAL A 842 5.86 13.13 -29.32
N ILE A 843 5.03 12.09 -29.34
CA ILE A 843 3.79 12.02 -28.56
C ILE A 843 3.73 10.74 -27.75
N ALA A 844 3.10 10.83 -26.58
CA ALA A 844 2.80 9.71 -25.68
C ALA A 844 1.33 9.75 -25.26
N GLY A 845 0.78 8.59 -24.88
CA GLY A 845 -0.62 8.49 -24.49
C GLY A 845 -1.03 7.13 -23.96
N GLU A 846 -2.31 7.01 -23.64
CA GLU A 846 -2.92 5.79 -23.11
C GLU A 846 -3.16 4.77 -24.23
N TRP A 847 -2.85 3.50 -23.95
CA TRP A 847 -3.06 2.38 -24.87
C TRP A 847 -2.32 2.49 -26.22
N MET A 848 -1.17 3.16 -26.24
CA MET A 848 -0.38 3.36 -27.45
C MET A 848 1.10 3.33 -27.15
N ALA A 849 1.91 3.14 -28.20
CA ALA A 849 3.35 3.35 -28.12
C ALA A 849 3.69 4.84 -28.07
N ILE A 850 4.90 5.17 -27.63
CA ILE A 850 5.48 6.49 -27.87
C ILE A 850 5.74 6.61 -29.38
N ARG A 851 5.18 7.63 -30.02
CA ARG A 851 5.21 7.79 -31.49
C ARG A 851 6.09 8.97 -31.88
N PHE A 852 6.88 8.77 -32.93
CA PHE A 852 7.91 9.71 -33.39
C PHE A 852 7.55 10.22 -34.79
N PHE A 853 7.58 11.53 -35.00
CA PHE A 853 7.22 12.18 -36.25
C PHE A 853 8.35 13.10 -36.68
N LYS A 854 9.15 12.63 -37.65
CA LYS A 854 10.27 13.38 -38.20
C LYS A 854 9.78 14.53 -39.10
N ASN A 855 10.37 15.70 -38.95
CA ASN A 855 10.15 16.86 -39.80
C ASN A 855 11.01 16.79 -41.09
N GLU A 856 10.31 16.90 -42.21
CA GLU A 856 10.87 16.92 -43.56
C GLU A 856 10.48 18.23 -44.25
N ARG A 857 10.92 19.36 -43.68
CA ARG A 857 10.70 20.73 -44.18
C ARG A 857 9.22 21.10 -44.25
N GLY A 858 8.55 21.20 -43.11
CA GLY A 858 7.13 21.58 -43.04
C GLY A 858 6.16 20.43 -43.30
N ARG A 859 6.66 19.19 -43.29
CA ARG A 859 5.84 17.97 -43.35
C ARG A 859 6.35 16.99 -42.32
N LEU A 860 5.44 16.34 -41.61
CA LEU A 860 5.81 15.34 -40.62
C LEU A 860 5.62 13.94 -41.22
N ARG A 861 6.61 13.08 -41.01
CA ARG A 861 6.57 11.66 -41.37
C ARG A 861 6.74 10.82 -40.13
N GLU A 862 5.81 9.91 -39.90
CA GLU A 862 5.94 8.98 -38.79
C GLU A 862 7.14 8.02 -38.99
N VAL A 863 8.00 7.96 -37.97
CA VAL A 863 9.22 7.14 -37.92
C VAL A 863 9.25 6.21 -36.70
N THR A 864 8.12 6.03 -36.00
CA THR A 864 8.00 5.17 -34.80
C THR A 864 8.58 3.76 -34.98
N GLN A 865 8.38 3.14 -36.14
CA GLN A 865 8.94 1.81 -36.44
C GLN A 865 10.47 1.83 -36.52
N ALA A 866 11.05 2.91 -37.07
CA ALA A 866 12.49 3.09 -37.18
C ALA A 866 13.13 3.41 -35.81
N ALA A 867 12.38 4.09 -34.94
CA ALA A 867 12.78 4.39 -33.56
C ALA A 867 13.00 3.13 -32.71
N GLY A 868 12.41 1.99 -33.08
CA GLY A 868 12.63 0.69 -32.41
C GLY A 868 11.74 0.43 -31.19
N VAL A 869 10.80 1.32 -30.88
CA VAL A 869 9.92 1.23 -29.69
C VAL A 869 8.44 1.04 -30.04
N ALA A 870 8.10 0.83 -31.33
CA ALA A 870 6.72 0.68 -31.79
C ALA A 870 5.93 -0.48 -31.14
N GLY A 871 6.63 -1.51 -30.63
CA GLY A 871 6.02 -2.65 -29.94
C GLY A 871 5.75 -2.44 -28.45
N VAL A 872 6.20 -1.32 -27.87
CA VAL A 872 6.05 -1.02 -26.45
C VAL A 872 4.84 -0.10 -26.27
N THR A 873 3.67 -0.67 -26.00
CA THR A 873 2.46 0.12 -25.72
C THR A 873 2.28 0.29 -24.23
N GLY A 874 1.87 1.47 -23.81
CA GLY A 874 1.78 1.79 -22.38
C GLY A 874 0.58 2.63 -22.01
N MET A 875 0.50 2.92 -20.71
CA MET A 875 -0.44 3.86 -20.11
C MET A 875 0.30 5.18 -19.82
N TRP A 876 0.97 5.72 -20.84
CA TRP A 876 1.84 6.88 -20.70
C TRP A 876 1.05 8.09 -20.20
N ARG A 877 1.68 8.89 -19.35
CA ARG A 877 1.10 10.06 -18.69
C ARG A 877 1.83 11.33 -19.10
N SER A 878 3.15 11.31 -19.08
CA SER A 878 4.00 12.48 -19.31
C SER A 878 5.21 12.15 -20.18
N LEU A 879 5.78 13.17 -20.81
CA LEU A 879 6.96 13.11 -21.66
C LEU A 879 7.80 14.36 -21.46
N ALA A 880 9.11 14.21 -21.26
CA ALA A 880 10.08 15.29 -21.22
C ALA A 880 11.24 14.98 -22.16
N ALA A 881 11.84 16.02 -22.74
CA ALA A 881 13.01 15.92 -23.61
C ALA A 881 14.20 16.63 -22.94
N ALA A 882 15.33 15.93 -22.84
CA ALA A 882 16.57 16.44 -22.24
C ALA A 882 17.76 15.61 -22.72
N ASP A 883 18.95 16.18 -22.69
CA ASP A 883 20.21 15.43 -22.84
C ASP A 883 20.53 14.78 -21.48
N ILE A 884 20.15 13.51 -21.31
CA ILE A 884 20.24 12.81 -20.02
C ILE A 884 21.66 12.31 -19.77
N ASP A 885 22.37 11.93 -20.82
CA ASP A 885 23.72 11.37 -20.71
C ASP A 885 24.85 12.34 -21.09
N ASN A 886 24.51 13.57 -21.44
CA ASN A 886 25.42 14.67 -21.81
C ASN A 886 26.27 14.36 -23.06
N ASP A 887 25.73 13.61 -24.03
CA ASP A 887 26.42 13.32 -25.28
C ASP A 887 26.07 14.29 -26.43
N GLY A 888 25.13 15.20 -26.19
CA GLY A 888 24.75 16.30 -27.07
C GLY A 888 23.63 15.98 -28.05
N ASP A 889 23.06 14.78 -28.02
CA ASP A 889 21.74 14.51 -28.61
C ASP A 889 20.63 14.55 -27.55
N THR A 890 19.38 14.59 -28.00
CA THR A 890 18.23 14.70 -27.08
C THR A 890 17.65 13.32 -26.80
N ASP A 891 17.59 12.96 -25.53
CA ASP A 891 16.87 11.81 -24.99
C ASP A 891 15.43 12.17 -24.59
N LEU A 892 14.67 11.15 -24.15
CA LEU A 892 13.33 11.35 -23.62
C LEU A 892 13.15 10.67 -22.26
N VAL A 893 12.35 11.26 -21.39
CA VAL A 893 11.86 10.63 -20.16
C VAL A 893 10.34 10.49 -20.27
N ALA A 894 9.84 9.28 -20.09
CA ALA A 894 8.43 8.94 -20.24
C ALA A 894 7.85 8.42 -18.92
N GLY A 895 6.91 9.19 -18.35
CA GLY A 895 6.15 8.82 -17.17
C GLY A 895 4.97 7.93 -17.53
N ASN A 896 4.73 6.89 -16.74
CA ASN A 896 3.72 5.87 -17.00
C ASN A 896 2.93 5.54 -15.72
N LEU A 897 2.00 4.58 -15.76
CA LEU A 897 1.13 4.15 -14.65
C LEU A 897 1.88 3.63 -13.41
N GLY A 898 3.09 3.07 -13.59
CA GLY A 898 3.86 2.39 -12.56
C GLY A 898 3.54 0.89 -12.45
N SER A 899 4.27 0.20 -11.57
CA SER A 899 4.10 -1.24 -11.32
C SER A 899 3.28 -1.55 -10.07
N ASN A 900 2.93 -0.53 -9.27
CA ASN A 900 2.04 -0.66 -8.12
C ASN A 900 0.56 -0.65 -8.57
N CYS A 901 0.20 -1.65 -9.37
CA CYS A 901 -1.15 -1.86 -9.89
C CYS A 901 -1.44 -3.36 -10.04
N ASP A 902 -2.72 -3.73 -10.20
CA ASP A 902 -3.16 -5.13 -10.23
C ASP A 902 -2.80 -5.88 -11.54
N TYR A 903 -2.42 -5.16 -12.61
CA TYR A 903 -2.33 -5.74 -13.95
C TYR A 903 -1.05 -6.55 -14.21
N GLN A 904 0.08 -6.14 -13.63
CA GLN A 904 1.38 -6.83 -13.75
C GLN A 904 1.73 -7.25 -15.19
N VAL A 905 1.77 -6.27 -16.10
CA VAL A 905 1.84 -6.49 -17.55
C VAL A 905 3.23 -6.94 -18.05
N SER A 906 3.24 -7.62 -19.19
CA SER A 906 4.44 -7.90 -19.99
C SER A 906 4.07 -8.11 -21.46
N ASP A 907 5.05 -8.24 -22.36
CA ASP A 907 4.81 -8.62 -23.76
C ASP A 907 4.02 -9.94 -23.90
N SER A 908 4.21 -10.88 -22.97
CA SER A 908 3.54 -12.19 -22.97
C SER A 908 2.21 -12.21 -22.23
N THR A 909 1.99 -11.24 -21.35
CA THR A 909 0.80 -11.11 -20.50
C THR A 909 0.33 -9.65 -20.48
N PRO A 910 -0.05 -9.08 -21.63
CA PRO A 910 -0.47 -7.69 -21.69
C PRO A 910 -1.81 -7.49 -20.98
N MET A 911 -2.09 -6.25 -20.61
CA MET A 911 -3.46 -5.82 -20.35
C MET A 911 -4.12 -5.50 -21.70
N GLU A 912 -5.40 -5.86 -21.84
CA GLU A 912 -6.18 -5.66 -23.06
C GLU A 912 -7.49 -4.92 -22.75
N LEU A 913 -7.99 -4.14 -23.69
CA LEU A 913 -9.29 -3.48 -23.58
C LEU A 913 -10.09 -3.73 -24.85
N TYR A 914 -11.28 -4.30 -24.68
CA TYR A 914 -12.24 -4.54 -25.74
C TYR A 914 -13.44 -3.63 -25.59
N ALA A 915 -13.88 -2.99 -26.66
CA ALA A 915 -14.98 -2.02 -26.59
C ALA A 915 -15.91 -2.07 -27.80
N ALA A 916 -17.21 -2.20 -27.53
CA ALA A 916 -18.31 -2.13 -28.49
C ALA A 916 -19.62 -1.74 -27.77
N ASP A 917 -20.67 -1.44 -28.53
CA ASP A 917 -22.03 -1.27 -27.99
C ASP A 917 -22.72 -2.65 -27.99
N LEU A 918 -22.68 -3.34 -26.84
CA LEU A 918 -23.01 -4.77 -26.77
C LEU A 918 -24.52 -5.05 -26.76
N ASP A 919 -25.34 -4.09 -26.35
CA ASP A 919 -26.80 -4.21 -26.32
C ASP A 919 -27.52 -3.28 -27.32
N GLY A 920 -26.77 -2.53 -28.13
CA GLY A 920 -27.29 -1.66 -29.18
C GLY A 920 -27.98 -0.41 -28.65
N ASN A 921 -27.61 0.06 -27.46
CA ASN A 921 -28.22 1.20 -26.80
C ASN A 921 -27.55 2.55 -27.14
N GLY A 922 -26.46 2.53 -27.91
CA GLY A 922 -25.67 3.69 -28.34
C GLY A 922 -24.51 4.05 -27.39
N SER A 923 -24.38 3.38 -26.25
CA SER A 923 -23.24 3.51 -25.33
C SER A 923 -22.16 2.49 -25.68
N ILE A 924 -20.89 2.90 -25.57
CA ILE A 924 -19.76 1.98 -25.71
C ILE A 924 -19.48 1.32 -24.36
N ASP A 925 -19.28 0.01 -24.37
CA ASP A 925 -18.98 -0.82 -23.21
C ASP A 925 -17.48 -1.19 -23.20
N PRO A 926 -16.62 -0.45 -22.47
CA PRO A 926 -15.21 -0.78 -22.31
C PRO A 926 -15.04 -1.94 -21.31
N ILE A 927 -14.53 -3.07 -21.76
CA ILE A 927 -14.28 -4.25 -20.93
C ILE A 927 -12.77 -4.49 -20.86
N PRO A 928 -12.11 -4.18 -19.73
CA PRO A 928 -10.71 -4.51 -19.54
C PRO A 928 -10.55 -6.03 -19.34
N PHE A 929 -9.45 -6.57 -19.85
CA PHE A 929 -9.00 -7.94 -19.63
C PHE A 929 -7.54 -7.91 -19.18
N TYR A 930 -7.17 -8.82 -18.30
CA TYR A 930 -5.79 -8.99 -17.87
C TYR A 930 -5.52 -10.44 -17.48
N TYR A 931 -4.23 -10.76 -17.35
CA TYR A 931 -3.77 -12.11 -17.03
C TYR A 931 -3.75 -12.34 -15.53
N ILE A 932 -4.65 -13.19 -15.06
CA ILE A 932 -4.79 -13.58 -13.64
C ILE A 932 -4.78 -15.11 -13.54
N LYS A 933 -4.32 -15.64 -12.41
CA LYS A 933 -4.26 -17.10 -12.17
C LYS A 933 -5.67 -17.70 -12.24
N ASP A 934 -5.84 -18.71 -13.08
CA ASP A 934 -6.99 -19.62 -13.02
C ASP A 934 -6.85 -20.56 -11.83
N LYS A 935 -7.89 -21.36 -11.53
CA LYS A 935 -7.90 -22.36 -10.44
C LYS A 935 -6.79 -23.42 -10.48
N THR A 936 -6.01 -23.49 -11.57
CA THR A 936 -4.85 -24.39 -11.72
C THR A 936 -3.52 -23.67 -11.48
N GLY A 937 -3.55 -22.37 -11.14
CA GLY A 937 -2.39 -21.53 -10.94
C GLY A 937 -1.81 -20.94 -12.24
N VAL A 938 -2.45 -21.17 -13.39
CA VAL A 938 -1.95 -20.69 -14.69
C VAL A 938 -2.57 -19.34 -15.00
N LYS A 939 -1.74 -18.33 -15.28
CA LYS A 939 -2.22 -17.01 -15.74
C LYS A 939 -2.95 -17.14 -17.08
N ARG A 940 -4.19 -16.66 -17.15
CA ARG A 940 -4.99 -16.58 -18.38
C ARG A 940 -5.71 -15.24 -18.46
N LEU A 941 -6.04 -14.84 -19.69
CA LEU A 941 -6.78 -13.62 -19.96
C LEU A 941 -8.25 -13.78 -19.54
N TYR A 942 -8.68 -12.96 -18.57
CA TYR A 942 -10.06 -12.91 -18.06
C TYR A 942 -10.58 -11.47 -18.01
N PRO A 943 -11.91 -11.26 -18.05
CA PRO A 943 -12.48 -9.93 -17.90
C PRO A 943 -12.21 -9.38 -16.49
N GLY A 944 -11.76 -8.13 -16.41
CA GLY A 944 -11.39 -7.47 -15.15
C GLY A 944 -12.57 -7.03 -14.28
N ILE A 945 -13.77 -6.87 -14.87
CA ILE A 945 -14.98 -6.43 -14.17
C ILE A 945 -15.76 -7.59 -13.53
N ASN A 946 -16.55 -7.34 -12.50
CA ASN A 946 -17.40 -8.38 -11.90
C ASN A 946 -18.76 -8.52 -12.62
N ARG A 947 -19.44 -9.66 -12.43
CA ARG A 947 -20.73 -9.95 -13.07
C ARG A 947 -21.76 -8.84 -12.86
N ARG A 948 -21.83 -8.29 -11.65
CA ARG A 948 -22.84 -7.29 -11.28
C ARG A 948 -22.58 -5.97 -11.99
N GLN A 949 -21.36 -5.43 -11.91
CA GLN A 949 -20.93 -4.23 -12.64
C GLN A 949 -21.24 -4.37 -14.13
N PHE A 950 -20.90 -5.53 -14.72
CA PHE A 950 -21.17 -5.78 -16.12
C PHE A 950 -22.68 -5.83 -16.42
N ALA A 951 -23.44 -6.54 -15.60
CA ALA A 951 -24.89 -6.67 -15.75
C ALA A 951 -25.69 -5.39 -15.49
N ASP A 952 -25.12 -4.44 -14.75
CA ASP A 952 -25.70 -3.13 -14.56
C ASP A 952 -25.49 -2.28 -15.83
N GLN A 953 -24.39 -2.42 -16.56
CA GLN A 953 -24.21 -1.77 -17.86
C GLN A 953 -24.97 -2.49 -18.99
N VAL A 954 -24.84 -3.82 -19.09
CA VAL A 954 -25.39 -4.66 -20.15
C VAL A 954 -26.37 -5.68 -19.55
N PRO A 955 -27.68 -5.39 -19.47
CA PRO A 955 -28.65 -6.24 -18.77
C PRO A 955 -28.76 -7.69 -19.27
N ALA A 956 -28.36 -7.95 -20.53
CA ALA A 956 -28.34 -9.30 -21.11
C ALA A 956 -27.42 -10.26 -20.33
N ILE A 957 -26.38 -9.76 -19.67
CA ILE A 957 -25.45 -10.54 -18.86
C ILE A 957 -26.17 -11.32 -17.74
N LYS A 958 -27.26 -10.77 -17.18
CA LYS A 958 -28.06 -11.49 -16.15
C LYS A 958 -28.70 -12.77 -16.67
N LYS A 959 -29.01 -12.82 -17.98
CA LYS A 959 -29.59 -14.00 -18.63
C LYS A 959 -28.51 -14.96 -19.14
N GLN A 960 -27.36 -14.42 -19.55
CA GLN A 960 -26.23 -15.20 -20.03
C GLN A 960 -25.53 -15.95 -18.89
N PHE A 961 -25.38 -15.30 -17.74
CA PHE A 961 -24.77 -15.85 -16.53
C PHE A 961 -25.72 -15.65 -15.34
N LEU A 962 -26.44 -16.72 -14.99
CA LEU A 962 -27.48 -16.64 -13.95
C LEU A 962 -26.87 -16.37 -12.58
N HIS A 963 -25.77 -17.07 -12.27
CA HIS A 963 -25.00 -16.97 -11.03
C HIS A 963 -23.63 -16.30 -11.25
N HIS A 964 -23.04 -15.77 -10.17
CA HIS A 964 -21.66 -15.31 -10.18
C HIS A 964 -20.69 -16.45 -10.53
N ALA A 965 -20.96 -17.66 -10.03
CA ALA A 965 -20.20 -18.85 -10.40
C ALA A 965 -20.20 -19.15 -11.91
N ASP A 966 -21.31 -18.87 -12.61
CA ASP A 966 -21.39 -19.07 -14.06
C ASP A 966 -20.48 -18.09 -14.81
N TYR A 967 -20.36 -16.86 -14.30
CA TYR A 967 -19.52 -15.80 -14.87
C TYR A 967 -18.03 -15.95 -14.51
N ALA A 968 -17.72 -16.54 -13.35
CA ALA A 968 -16.37 -16.60 -12.80
C ALA A 968 -15.36 -17.29 -13.73
N GLY A 969 -15.81 -18.20 -14.61
CA GLY A 969 -14.99 -18.85 -15.62
C GLY A 969 -15.10 -18.26 -17.04
N ALA A 970 -15.85 -17.16 -17.23
CA ALA A 970 -16.17 -16.63 -18.56
C ALA A 970 -14.91 -16.15 -19.29
N THR A 971 -14.71 -16.67 -20.50
CA THR A 971 -13.61 -16.30 -21.38
C THR A 971 -14.01 -15.18 -22.34
N PHE A 972 -13.05 -14.63 -23.08
CA PHE A 972 -13.31 -13.72 -24.19
C PHE A 972 -14.41 -14.24 -25.14
N ASP A 973 -14.33 -15.52 -25.53
CA ASP A 973 -15.29 -16.14 -26.46
C ASP A 973 -16.69 -16.31 -25.85
N ASP A 974 -16.79 -16.43 -24.52
CA ASP A 974 -18.08 -16.47 -23.85
C ASP A 974 -18.71 -15.09 -23.80
N ILE A 975 -17.93 -14.06 -23.45
CA ILE A 975 -18.41 -12.67 -23.32
C ILE A 975 -18.91 -12.15 -24.67
N PHE A 976 -18.16 -12.38 -25.75
CA PHE A 976 -18.46 -11.85 -27.09
C PHE A 976 -19.06 -12.89 -28.05
N ARG A 977 -19.65 -13.96 -27.53
CA ARG A 977 -20.16 -15.10 -28.33
C ARG A 977 -21.06 -14.68 -29.51
N ASP A 978 -21.98 -13.77 -29.25
CA ASP A 978 -22.99 -13.33 -30.20
C ASP A 978 -22.62 -12.01 -30.91
N GLN A 979 -21.38 -11.54 -30.74
CA GLN A 979 -20.88 -10.29 -31.31
C GLN A 979 -19.92 -10.53 -32.47
N PRO A 980 -20.01 -9.77 -33.57
CA PRO A 980 -19.00 -9.82 -34.62
C PRO A 980 -17.65 -9.31 -34.07
N LYS A 981 -16.68 -10.22 -33.93
CA LYS A 981 -15.36 -9.90 -33.35
C LYS A 981 -14.62 -8.76 -34.08
N ASN A 982 -14.85 -8.60 -35.38
CA ASN A 982 -14.26 -7.53 -36.19
C ASN A 982 -14.80 -6.13 -35.83
N ASP A 983 -15.94 -6.06 -35.14
CA ASP A 983 -16.55 -4.80 -34.72
C ASP A 983 -16.06 -4.35 -33.34
N LEU A 984 -15.30 -5.21 -32.63
CA LEU A 984 -14.67 -4.88 -31.35
C LEU A 984 -13.47 -3.97 -31.59
N ARG A 985 -13.44 -2.83 -30.90
CA ARG A 985 -12.19 -2.08 -30.73
C ARG A 985 -11.31 -2.82 -29.75
N HIS A 986 -10.03 -2.92 -30.06
CA HIS A 986 -9.06 -3.63 -29.25
C HIS A 986 -7.83 -2.74 -29.01
N TYR A 987 -7.44 -2.65 -27.75
CA TYR A 987 -6.27 -1.93 -27.27
C TYR A 987 -5.43 -2.85 -26.40
N THR A 988 -4.11 -2.65 -26.39
CA THR A 988 -3.17 -3.49 -25.66
C THR A 988 -2.14 -2.61 -24.94
N CYS A 989 -1.75 -3.00 -23.72
CA CYS A 989 -0.69 -2.38 -22.92
C CYS A 989 0.31 -3.45 -22.48
N THR A 990 1.57 -3.31 -22.90
CA THR A 990 2.68 -4.23 -22.57
C THR A 990 3.65 -3.66 -21.55
N GLU A 991 3.60 -2.35 -21.29
CA GLU A 991 4.53 -1.66 -20.38
C GLU A 991 3.80 -0.61 -19.53
N THR A 992 3.91 -0.74 -18.20
CA THR A 992 3.41 0.28 -17.25
C THR A 992 4.53 1.01 -16.53
N ARG A 993 5.78 0.60 -16.70
CA ARG A 993 6.93 1.22 -16.04
C ARG A 993 7.28 2.57 -16.68
N SER A 994 7.76 3.48 -15.84
CA SER A 994 8.31 4.77 -16.27
C SER A 994 9.76 4.56 -16.69
N CYS A 995 10.13 5.17 -17.79
CA CYS A 995 11.38 4.87 -18.48
C CYS A 995 12.05 6.14 -18.96
N TRP A 996 13.34 6.07 -19.26
CA TRP A 996 13.97 7.02 -20.16
C TRP A 996 14.42 6.31 -21.44
N LEU A 997 14.41 7.03 -22.55
CA LEU A 997 14.72 6.53 -23.89
C LEU A 997 16.02 7.21 -24.33
N GLU A 998 17.10 6.43 -24.30
CA GLU A 998 18.43 6.82 -24.78
C GLU A 998 18.39 6.95 -26.30
N ASN A 999 18.73 8.12 -26.82
CA ASN A 999 18.95 8.33 -28.24
C ASN A 999 20.29 7.69 -28.63
N LEU A 1000 20.26 6.82 -29.63
CA LEU A 1000 21.46 6.10 -30.10
C LEU A 1000 22.02 6.71 -31.39
N GLY A 1001 21.52 7.89 -31.77
CA GLY A 1001 21.73 8.50 -33.07
C GLY A 1001 21.01 7.78 -34.23
N GLY A 1002 20.85 8.51 -35.34
CA GLY A 1002 20.20 8.00 -36.55
C GLY A 1002 18.71 7.68 -36.38
N GLY A 1003 18.05 8.31 -35.40
CA GLY A 1003 16.62 8.17 -35.13
C GLY A 1003 16.24 6.83 -34.49
N ARG A 1004 17.13 6.21 -33.70
CA ARG A 1004 16.86 4.98 -32.93
C ARG A 1004 16.97 5.23 -31.45
N PHE A 1005 16.09 4.61 -30.67
CA PHE A 1005 16.03 4.77 -29.22
C PHE A 1005 16.18 3.44 -28.49
N ARG A 1006 16.74 3.47 -27.29
CA ARG A 1006 16.77 2.34 -26.35
C ARG A 1006 16.05 2.72 -25.06
N LEU A 1007 15.08 1.91 -24.68
CA LEU A 1007 14.32 2.09 -23.45
C LEU A 1007 15.10 1.54 -22.25
N HIS A 1008 15.21 2.36 -21.21
CA HIS A 1008 15.77 2.03 -19.90
C HIS A 1008 14.73 2.28 -18.82
N VAL A 1009 14.48 1.27 -17.99
CA VAL A 1009 13.51 1.37 -16.88
C VAL A 1009 14.12 2.18 -15.74
N LEU A 1010 13.35 3.11 -15.17
CA LEU A 1010 13.77 3.90 -14.01
C LEU A 1010 13.76 3.06 -12.71
N PRO A 1011 14.42 3.52 -11.63
CA PRO A 1011 14.40 2.84 -10.34
C PRO A 1011 12.98 2.53 -9.84
N ARG A 1012 12.83 1.50 -8.99
CA ARG A 1012 11.51 0.97 -8.58
C ARG A 1012 10.64 2.00 -7.87
N GLU A 1013 11.26 2.94 -7.17
CA GLU A 1013 10.63 4.05 -6.45
C GLU A 1013 9.89 4.98 -7.42
N ALA A 1014 10.36 5.11 -8.67
CA ALA A 1014 9.65 5.84 -9.71
C ALA A 1014 8.36 5.12 -10.16
N GLN A 1015 8.12 3.89 -9.71
CA GLN A 1015 7.03 2.99 -10.14
C GLN A 1015 5.96 2.79 -9.07
N PHE A 1016 6.09 3.49 -7.94
CA PHE A 1016 5.16 3.44 -6.82
C PHE A 1016 3.79 4.03 -7.17
N ALA A 1017 3.73 4.98 -8.10
CA ALA A 1017 2.50 5.61 -8.58
C ALA A 1017 2.69 6.13 -10.02
N PRO A 1018 1.60 6.57 -10.70
CA PRO A 1018 1.67 7.26 -11.97
C PRO A 1018 2.59 8.47 -11.93
N VAL A 1019 3.35 8.69 -12.99
CA VAL A 1019 4.21 9.88 -13.17
C VAL A 1019 3.53 10.87 -14.13
N ASN A 1020 2.84 11.85 -13.58
CA ASN A 1020 2.12 12.88 -14.34
C ASN A 1020 3.01 14.08 -14.70
N ALA A 1021 4.09 14.31 -13.96
CA ALA A 1021 4.98 15.44 -14.13
C ALA A 1021 6.45 15.03 -14.03
N ILE A 1022 7.29 15.60 -14.90
CA ILE A 1022 8.73 15.32 -15.00
C ILE A 1022 9.48 16.64 -15.12
N LEU A 1023 10.52 16.81 -14.31
CA LEU A 1023 11.54 17.85 -14.49
C LEU A 1023 12.91 17.20 -14.67
N CYS A 1024 13.66 17.68 -15.65
CA CYS A 1024 15.04 17.28 -15.92
C CYS A 1024 15.93 18.51 -15.75
N ASP A 1025 16.81 18.51 -14.76
CA ASP A 1025 17.78 19.60 -14.51
C ASP A 1025 18.87 19.10 -13.55
N ASP A 1026 19.99 19.82 -13.46
CA ASP A 1026 20.97 19.69 -12.39
C ASP A 1026 20.41 20.37 -11.13
N LEU A 1027 19.82 19.56 -10.24
CA LEU A 1027 19.07 20.02 -9.07
C LEU A 1027 19.94 20.10 -7.83
N ASP A 1028 21.03 19.33 -7.76
CA ASP A 1028 21.98 19.40 -6.67
C ASP A 1028 23.27 20.18 -6.99
N GLY A 1029 23.51 20.52 -8.26
CA GLY A 1029 24.60 21.37 -8.72
C GLY A 1029 25.90 20.61 -9.03
N ASP A 1030 25.85 19.29 -9.22
CA ASP A 1030 27.02 18.46 -9.53
C ASP A 1030 27.34 18.36 -11.03
N GLY A 1031 26.49 18.96 -11.88
CA GLY A 1031 26.65 19.01 -13.33
C GLY A 1031 26.14 17.77 -14.07
N VAL A 1032 25.46 16.84 -13.38
CA VAL A 1032 24.76 15.70 -13.98
C VAL A 1032 23.26 16.01 -13.99
N THR A 1033 22.55 15.59 -15.04
CA THR A 1033 21.10 15.76 -15.13
C THR A 1033 20.40 14.86 -14.11
N ASP A 1034 19.62 15.45 -13.21
CA ASP A 1034 18.74 14.76 -12.29
C ASP A 1034 17.31 14.69 -12.84
N LEU A 1035 16.50 13.78 -12.29
CA LEU A 1035 15.06 13.75 -12.53
C LEU A 1035 14.28 14.02 -11.25
N LEU A 1036 13.27 14.87 -11.36
CA LEU A 1036 12.25 15.03 -10.33
C LEU A 1036 10.90 14.63 -10.91
N LEU A 1037 10.31 13.59 -10.34
CA LEU A 1037 9.07 12.98 -10.79
C LEU A 1037 7.97 13.22 -9.76
N ALA A 1038 6.75 13.46 -10.22
CA ALA A 1038 5.58 13.51 -9.35
C ALA A 1038 4.32 13.03 -10.08
N GLY A 1039 3.32 12.63 -9.29
CA GLY A 1039 2.03 12.23 -9.82
C GLY A 1039 1.07 11.81 -8.72
N ASN A 1040 0.67 10.55 -8.73
CA ASN A 1040 -0.53 10.00 -8.09
C ASN A 1040 -1.81 10.22 -8.93
N GLU A 1041 -2.82 9.39 -8.73
CA GLU A 1041 -4.14 9.52 -9.36
C GLU A 1041 -5.25 9.06 -8.38
N TYR A 1042 -6.21 9.94 -8.12
CA TYR A 1042 -7.34 9.66 -7.20
C TYR A 1042 -8.63 9.25 -7.92
N GLN A 1043 -8.60 9.24 -9.26
CA GLN A 1043 -9.77 9.14 -10.13
C GLN A 1043 -10.13 7.70 -10.54
N ASN A 1044 -9.31 6.73 -10.17
CA ASN A 1044 -9.49 5.33 -10.54
C ASN A 1044 -10.83 4.74 -10.02
N GLU A 1045 -11.30 3.68 -10.65
CA GLU A 1045 -12.48 2.95 -10.18
C GLU A 1045 -12.25 2.43 -8.74
N VAL A 1046 -13.27 2.56 -7.89
CA VAL A 1046 -13.15 2.43 -6.42
C VAL A 1046 -12.65 1.04 -5.99
N MET A 1047 -13.07 -0.04 -6.65
CA MET A 1047 -12.60 -1.39 -6.31
C MET A 1047 -11.12 -1.58 -6.59
N THR A 1048 -10.60 -0.88 -7.60
CA THR A 1048 -9.17 -0.90 -7.94
C THR A 1048 -8.35 -0.06 -6.96
N GLY A 1049 -8.95 1.01 -6.43
CA GLY A 1049 -8.36 1.90 -5.44
C GLY A 1049 -7.48 2.98 -6.04
N ARG A 1050 -6.98 3.88 -5.19
CA ARG A 1050 -6.11 4.98 -5.62
C ARG A 1050 -4.71 4.50 -5.96
N TYR A 1051 -4.04 5.24 -6.84
CA TYR A 1051 -2.61 5.10 -7.07
C TYR A 1051 -1.89 6.30 -6.44
N ASP A 1052 -1.57 6.22 -5.15
CA ASP A 1052 -1.15 7.39 -4.36
C ASP A 1052 0.03 7.14 -3.41
N ALA A 1053 0.84 6.13 -3.73
CA ALA A 1053 2.00 5.76 -2.92
C ALA A 1053 3.22 6.70 -3.10
N SER A 1054 3.18 7.66 -4.04
CA SER A 1054 4.31 8.59 -4.26
C SER A 1054 4.18 9.86 -3.42
N TYR A 1055 5.29 10.27 -2.81
CA TYR A 1055 5.46 11.61 -2.24
C TYR A 1055 6.21 12.56 -3.19
N GLY A 1056 6.32 12.18 -4.46
CA GLY A 1056 7.35 12.65 -5.37
C GLY A 1056 8.60 11.77 -5.30
N CYS A 1057 9.38 11.74 -6.38
CA CYS A 1057 10.58 10.92 -6.50
C CYS A 1057 11.73 11.78 -7.06
N PHE A 1058 12.74 12.03 -6.24
CA PHE A 1058 13.99 12.64 -6.68
C PHE A 1058 14.98 11.54 -7.04
N LEU A 1059 15.36 11.51 -8.31
CA LEU A 1059 16.33 10.58 -8.86
C LEU A 1059 17.60 11.36 -9.18
N LYS A 1060 18.62 11.18 -8.34
CA LYS A 1060 19.94 11.77 -8.56
C LYS A 1060 20.63 11.07 -9.73
N GLY A 1061 21.11 11.83 -10.69
CA GLY A 1061 21.96 11.34 -11.78
C GLY A 1061 23.28 10.80 -11.23
N ILE A 1062 23.70 9.62 -11.68
CA ILE A 1062 24.98 9.02 -11.31
C ILE A 1062 25.73 8.51 -12.54
N ALA A 1063 27.00 8.14 -12.36
CA ALA A 1063 27.84 7.67 -13.45
C ALA A 1063 27.23 6.49 -14.25
N HIS A 1064 27.57 6.40 -15.53
CA HIS A 1064 27.12 5.36 -16.46
C HIS A 1064 25.63 5.40 -16.82
N LYS A 1065 25.04 6.60 -16.98
CA LYS A 1065 23.65 6.78 -17.42
C LYS A 1065 22.63 6.10 -16.49
N ASN A 1066 22.87 6.19 -15.17
CA ASN A 1066 22.05 5.56 -14.14
C ASN A 1066 21.47 6.60 -13.18
N PHE A 1067 20.43 6.20 -12.46
CA PHE A 1067 19.75 7.02 -11.47
C PHE A 1067 19.73 6.33 -10.11
N MET A 1068 19.90 7.10 -9.05
CA MET A 1068 19.73 6.66 -7.66
C MET A 1068 18.59 7.43 -7.03
N ALA A 1069 17.57 6.72 -6.52
CA ALA A 1069 16.50 7.35 -5.76
C ALA A 1069 17.03 7.86 -4.42
N VAL A 1070 16.63 9.08 -4.05
CA VAL A 1070 16.92 9.65 -2.73
C VAL A 1070 15.61 9.67 -1.92
N PRO A 1071 15.55 9.04 -0.73
CA PRO A 1071 14.33 8.98 0.06
C PRO A 1071 13.67 10.35 0.31
N PRO A 1072 12.33 10.46 0.34
CA PRO A 1072 11.64 11.74 0.50
C PRO A 1072 12.05 12.53 1.76
N ALA A 1073 12.22 11.85 2.90
CA ALA A 1073 12.69 12.51 4.13
C ALA A 1073 14.13 13.05 4.03
N GLN A 1074 14.98 12.42 3.20
CA GLN A 1074 16.36 12.86 2.99
C GLN A 1074 16.45 13.98 1.94
N SER A 1075 15.72 13.85 0.83
CA SER A 1075 15.70 14.87 -0.23
C SER A 1075 14.99 16.14 0.21
N GLY A 1076 14.06 16.04 1.16
CA GLY A 1076 13.14 17.10 1.56
C GLY A 1076 11.97 17.29 0.59
N PHE A 1077 11.88 16.48 -0.47
CA PHE A 1077 10.78 16.51 -1.43
C PHE A 1077 9.63 15.62 -0.96
N VAL A 1078 8.74 16.17 -0.14
CA VAL A 1078 7.57 15.47 0.40
C VAL A 1078 6.30 16.16 -0.06
N VAL A 1079 5.66 15.60 -1.09
CA VAL A 1079 4.45 16.15 -1.72
C VAL A 1079 3.31 15.15 -1.58
N ARG A 1080 2.19 15.55 -0.98
CA ARG A 1080 0.98 14.73 -0.89
C ARG A 1080 -0.05 15.19 -1.91
N GLY A 1081 -0.99 14.30 -2.24
CA GLY A 1081 -2.11 14.63 -3.10
C GLY A 1081 -1.92 14.11 -4.52
N ASP A 1082 -2.93 14.39 -5.33
CA ASP A 1082 -3.01 14.05 -6.74
C ASP A 1082 -2.28 15.10 -7.59
N VAL A 1083 -0.96 14.96 -7.74
CA VAL A 1083 -0.13 15.90 -8.49
C VAL A 1083 -0.39 15.71 -9.99
N LYS A 1084 -0.74 16.80 -10.67
CA LYS A 1084 -0.98 16.80 -12.12
C LYS A 1084 0.15 17.41 -12.93
N ASP A 1085 0.86 18.39 -12.37
CA ASP A 1085 1.93 19.08 -13.09
C ASP A 1085 2.98 19.72 -12.14
N MET A 1086 4.16 19.99 -12.67
CA MET A 1086 5.25 20.68 -11.98
C MET A 1086 6.00 21.63 -12.93
N ALA A 1087 6.46 22.76 -12.40
CA ALA A 1087 7.32 23.67 -13.14
C ALA A 1087 8.51 24.14 -12.31
N LEU A 1088 9.68 24.17 -12.94
CA LEU A 1088 10.88 24.77 -12.38
C LEU A 1088 10.92 26.26 -12.71
N VAL A 1089 11.10 27.09 -11.68
CA VAL A 1089 11.04 28.54 -11.77
C VAL A 1089 12.33 29.15 -11.24
N GLY A 1090 12.93 30.02 -12.04
CA GLY A 1090 14.06 30.85 -11.62
C GLY A 1090 13.59 31.95 -10.66
N GLY A 1091 14.33 32.13 -9.56
CA GLY A 1091 14.13 33.20 -8.59
C GLY A 1091 15.26 34.24 -8.61
N GLY A 1092 15.00 35.41 -8.04
CA GLY A 1092 16.00 36.46 -7.88
C GLY A 1092 17.28 35.97 -7.20
N LYS A 1093 18.45 36.33 -7.76
CA LYS A 1093 19.81 35.90 -7.33
C LYS A 1093 20.17 34.43 -7.61
N GLY A 1094 19.50 33.77 -8.58
CA GLY A 1094 19.89 32.43 -9.06
C GLY A 1094 19.42 31.27 -8.18
N ARG A 1095 18.39 31.49 -7.35
CA ARG A 1095 17.72 30.40 -6.60
C ARG A 1095 16.69 29.75 -7.51
N LYS A 1096 16.62 28.42 -7.54
CA LYS A 1096 15.56 27.68 -8.25
C LYS A 1096 14.45 27.31 -7.27
N MET A 1097 13.21 27.22 -7.75
CA MET A 1097 12.07 26.69 -6.99
C MET A 1097 11.16 25.85 -7.89
N VAL A 1098 10.59 24.79 -7.34
CA VAL A 1098 9.63 23.91 -8.01
C VAL A 1098 8.23 24.29 -7.54
N ILE A 1099 7.34 24.60 -8.48
CA ILE A 1099 5.92 24.84 -8.21
C ILE A 1099 5.16 23.59 -8.62
N ILE A 1100 4.28 23.13 -7.75
CA ILE A 1100 3.60 21.85 -7.89
C ILE A 1100 2.09 22.08 -7.88
N ALA A 1101 1.42 21.58 -8.91
CA ALA A 1101 -0.02 21.65 -9.11
C ALA A 1101 -0.69 20.37 -8.63
N ILE A 1102 -1.58 20.49 -7.64
CA ILE A 1102 -2.25 19.37 -6.99
C ILE A 1102 -3.77 19.49 -7.24
N ASN A 1103 -4.39 18.44 -7.77
CA ASN A 1103 -5.83 18.42 -8.01
C ASN A 1103 -6.60 18.54 -6.71
N ASN A 1104 -7.58 19.46 -6.71
CA ASN A 1104 -8.50 19.71 -5.61
C ASN A 1104 -7.80 20.10 -4.28
N ASP A 1105 -6.57 20.61 -4.37
CA ASP A 1105 -5.78 21.08 -3.24
C ASP A 1105 -4.98 22.35 -3.57
N SER A 1106 -4.25 22.85 -2.57
CA SER A 1106 -3.42 24.05 -2.67
C SER A 1106 -2.13 23.77 -3.42
N LEU A 1107 -1.61 24.78 -4.11
CA LEU A 1107 -0.27 24.71 -4.70
C LEU A 1107 0.77 24.46 -3.61
N LYS A 1108 1.80 23.69 -3.96
CA LYS A 1108 3.01 23.53 -3.15
C LYS A 1108 4.21 24.15 -3.86
N VAL A 1109 5.10 24.78 -3.09
CA VAL A 1109 6.32 25.39 -3.63
C VAL A 1109 7.54 24.90 -2.85
N MET A 1110 8.48 24.28 -3.55
CA MET A 1110 9.72 23.75 -2.98
C MET A 1110 10.90 24.60 -3.45
N GLY A 1111 11.67 25.16 -2.53
CA GLY A 1111 12.94 25.82 -2.85
C GLY A 1111 14.03 24.78 -3.08
N VAL A 1112 14.84 24.96 -4.12
CA VAL A 1112 16.01 24.10 -4.41
C VAL A 1112 17.24 24.73 -3.75
N ASN A 1113 17.86 23.99 -2.84
CA ASN A 1113 19.02 24.43 -2.08
C ASN A 1113 20.31 24.17 -2.86
N SER A 1114 21.19 25.16 -2.93
CA SER A 1114 22.53 24.98 -3.51
C SER A 1114 23.39 24.17 -2.54
N MET A 1115 23.81 22.97 -2.96
CA MET A 1115 24.74 22.12 -2.22
C MET A 1115 26.18 22.54 -2.54
N LYS A 1116 26.61 23.72 -2.04
CA LYS A 1116 28.01 24.19 -2.16
C LYS A 1116 28.85 23.93 -0.92
#